data_AF-A0A2E5G555-F1
#
_entry.id   AF-A0A2E5G555-F1
#
_cell.length_a   1.000
_cell.length_b   1.000
_cell.length_c   1.000
_cell.angle_alpha   90.00
_cell.angle_beta   90.00
_cell.angle_gamma   90.00
#
_symmetry.space_group_name_H-M   'P 1'
#
loop_
_entity.id
_entity.type
_entity.pdbx_description
1 polymer ?
#
loop_
_entity_poly.entity_id
_entity_poly.type
_entity_poly.pdbx_seq_one_letter_code
_entity_poly.pdbx_strand_id
1 'polypeptide(L)'
;MTVFSWIIMASILGMAIPHANGAAQPPQPSRNISFAFSGVVHIPISDVNGITPICEPLVVKWKCADGQSVMKGDPLIIYDSSIQQERLIDKKLSLRKALAQQELDEIQLTNEMQSLTDMKRSLESRLAVIQVMLSRLRHTDIEQIALLASQHDLDTQRIAVERRELGKKENLLSLGEIGYDEVMTARLQLQKADNEAAISRLTWLHQKTYTDDMTIAELEVKEHELLIQLGNNDRPDGKIISGHQGLIQRIEAFERQIESARKNNKATVDRARKDAHKQLRDAYDHTPITFIEVNDNESLESIRQICFGPTGSDIPDGFVLDDGAVFDPQRGYGWDRDVRDATHLRNQGNLLEAGVVVVRRPATWHCAIPNGTYQLRIGVGDAVDWHGPVIHHRQRALFAAHHLEGRQVVEVTIEVHSGEITLRCSDEYDKALRAPDNGVGRPQPWLTLGHHVRWQSWPIAYFSPQAKFKVQGLVRQDDVSLLKVHESTETLENQAEIDEEFPAMLAEYEAGNTDHESHVSLDPQLMRTAKIRGRLATSKIFMETAEASHVDGHITTIGTSPVKINRDAGVWYRGEEKTGKDLIARHVLITPSPDQVGRLRLGQTVRCTARITSGPQMRVLPAHLVSQKNRHYFVQLSPTGNKQQIEGIRVGQSFVVTDGLPADATVMAMINKEDKTHAATHHFTGEVVAGKRVNVGLSDHWGIIDYLAEDGSHVEKDQLIISITNPSLDAKRNELAEEKIKARQNYLLAMETRRVKTIEAKIKHERNIFEERRRRIHLHQLMAQNPVELERSRLAFKQTSLEAALHHDRLERLSSIPSTPSRDLKAARANQQIAEYTELKTHLDHVGALRELDWPELNNARREWMDAVEALSLRDQALQIIRKEEQVARLAADVNLRRTLEGTDWEREFDAAKDIRAPVAGRLFYLSSWNDHARSRTKISKGISVWRGLPLAQILDMSELGMKAEIPQEYYSQLSLGAPAVVGFRQYPGVTVTGRIDELGRSFFIPKEKSHTDHEPQMLNLQRVFSITVRFTPPKELADEFIPGTKGFIAFP
;
A
#
# COMPACT_ATOMS: atom_id res chain seq x y z
N MET A 1 -2.20 -47.00 -54.82
CA MET A 1 -0.98 -46.43 -54.22
C MET A 1 -0.63 -47.28 -53.01
N THR A 2 -0.01 -48.44 -53.21
CA THR A 2 1.45 -48.70 -53.12
C THR A 2 2.03 -48.37 -51.74
N VAL A 3 2.02 -49.39 -50.87
CA VAL A 3 3.14 -49.99 -50.12
C VAL A 3 2.51 -50.67 -48.89
N PHE A 4 1.99 -51.89 -49.05
CA PHE A 4 1.68 -52.84 -47.98
C PHE A 4 1.32 -54.19 -48.60
N SER A 5 2.32 -54.86 -49.16
CA SER A 5 2.22 -56.26 -49.56
C SER A 5 3.66 -56.73 -49.72
N TRP A 6 4.19 -57.48 -48.76
CA TRP A 6 5.37 -58.36 -48.90
C TRP A 6 5.68 -59.20 -47.62
N ILE A 7 4.70 -59.43 -46.71
CA ILE A 7 4.91 -60.27 -45.50
C ILE A 7 3.85 -61.38 -45.33
N ILE A 8 3.15 -61.79 -46.40
CA ILE A 8 2.23 -62.96 -46.34
C ILE A 8 2.39 -63.80 -47.62
N MET A 9 3.52 -64.52 -47.75
CA MET A 9 3.72 -65.56 -48.78
C MET A 9 5.00 -66.37 -48.49
N ALA A 10 5.10 -66.98 -47.30
CA ALA A 10 6.16 -67.94 -46.99
C ALA A 10 5.76 -68.93 -45.88
N SER A 11 4.65 -69.66 -46.04
CA SER A 11 4.28 -70.73 -45.10
C SER A 11 3.66 -71.96 -45.76
N ILE A 12 4.11 -72.32 -46.98
CA ILE A 12 3.82 -73.62 -47.58
C ILE A 12 5.11 -74.16 -48.22
N LEU A 13 5.94 -74.85 -47.43
CA LEU A 13 6.85 -75.90 -47.89
C LEU A 13 7.45 -76.58 -46.66
N GLY A 14 6.99 -77.80 -46.40
CA GLY A 14 7.53 -78.66 -45.35
C GLY A 14 8.92 -79.14 -45.72
N MET A 15 9.88 -78.90 -44.83
CA MET A 15 11.13 -79.63 -44.78
C MET A 15 11.39 -80.07 -43.33
N ALA A 16 11.58 -81.38 -43.16
CA ALA A 16 11.96 -81.99 -41.90
C ALA A 16 13.44 -81.67 -41.60
N ILE A 17 13.70 -81.12 -40.41
CA ILE A 17 15.04 -80.85 -39.87
C ILE A 17 15.26 -81.83 -38.69
N PRO A 18 16.47 -82.40 -38.51
CA PRO A 18 16.71 -83.40 -37.48
C PRO A 18 16.69 -82.79 -36.07
N HIS A 19 16.17 -83.56 -35.12
CA HIS A 19 16.16 -83.23 -33.70
C HIS A 19 17.59 -83.02 -33.14
N ALA A 20 17.93 -81.76 -32.89
CA ALA A 20 18.99 -81.40 -31.94
C ALA A 20 18.34 -81.19 -30.56
N ASN A 21 18.62 -82.08 -29.63
CA ASN A 21 18.26 -81.94 -28.21
C ASN A 21 18.98 -80.72 -27.62
N GLY A 22 18.22 -79.76 -27.09
CA GLY A 22 18.73 -78.64 -26.29
C GLY A 22 18.39 -77.24 -26.79
N ALA A 23 17.20 -76.99 -27.34
CA ALA A 23 16.76 -75.62 -27.61
C ALA A 23 16.29 -74.95 -26.30
N ALA A 24 17.05 -73.98 -25.82
CA ALA A 24 16.63 -73.10 -24.73
C ALA A 24 15.31 -72.39 -25.10
N GLN A 25 14.30 -72.52 -24.24
CA GLN A 25 12.97 -71.95 -24.42
C GLN A 25 13.08 -70.41 -24.56
N PRO A 26 12.33 -69.77 -25.49
CA PRO A 26 12.40 -68.32 -25.67
C PRO A 26 12.05 -67.61 -24.35
N PRO A 27 12.83 -66.59 -23.93
CA PRO A 27 12.57 -65.87 -22.70
C PRO A 27 11.16 -65.28 -22.74
N GLN A 28 10.38 -65.49 -21.68
CA GLN A 28 9.04 -64.92 -21.61
C GLN A 28 9.14 -63.38 -21.63
N PRO A 29 8.20 -62.69 -22.31
CA PRO A 29 8.17 -61.23 -22.31
C PRO A 29 8.02 -60.73 -20.88
N SER A 30 8.85 -59.74 -20.51
CA SER A 30 8.75 -59.09 -19.20
C SER A 30 7.33 -58.59 -18.97
N ARG A 31 6.75 -58.93 -17.82
CA ARG A 31 5.41 -58.48 -17.42
C ARG A 31 5.56 -57.32 -16.43
N ASN A 32 4.81 -56.26 -16.67
CA ASN A 32 4.70 -55.16 -15.72
C ASN A 32 3.73 -55.57 -14.62
N ILE A 33 4.26 -55.68 -13.40
CA ILE A 33 3.49 -55.92 -12.18
C ILE A 33 3.34 -54.59 -11.49
N SER A 34 2.22 -54.39 -10.79
CA SER A 34 2.08 -53.19 -9.97
C SER A 34 1.43 -53.49 -8.64
N PHE A 35 1.78 -52.67 -7.66
CA PHE A 35 1.01 -52.54 -6.43
C PHE A 35 0.68 -51.07 -6.24
N ALA A 36 -0.49 -50.82 -5.66
CA ALA A 36 -0.99 -49.48 -5.43
C ALA A 36 -1.09 -49.21 -3.94
N PHE A 37 -0.78 -47.99 -3.54
CA PHE A 37 -0.93 -47.43 -2.20
C PHE A 37 -1.52 -46.04 -2.26
N SER A 38 -2.09 -45.61 -1.14
CA SER A 38 -2.62 -44.25 -1.02
C SER A 38 -1.47 -43.30 -0.66
N GLY A 39 -1.38 -42.21 -1.39
CA GLY A 39 -0.59 -41.04 -1.07
C GLY A 39 -1.48 -39.85 -0.74
N VAL A 40 -0.98 -38.95 0.10
CA VAL A 40 -1.59 -37.63 0.29
C VAL A 40 -0.60 -36.62 -0.24
N VAL A 41 -1.06 -35.76 -1.16
CA VAL A 41 -0.24 -34.65 -1.65
C VAL A 41 0.04 -33.72 -0.47
N HIS A 42 1.31 -33.54 -0.16
CA HIS A 42 1.78 -32.79 0.99
C HIS A 42 2.87 -31.82 0.56
N ILE A 43 2.83 -30.62 1.12
CA ILE A 43 3.95 -29.70 1.05
C ILE A 43 4.37 -29.46 2.49
N PRO A 44 5.64 -29.71 2.83
CA PRO A 44 6.15 -29.36 4.15
C PRO A 44 5.83 -27.88 4.43
N ILE A 45 5.32 -27.56 5.61
CA ILE A 45 4.93 -26.19 5.96
C ILE A 45 6.12 -25.22 5.80
N SER A 46 7.34 -25.70 6.03
CA SER A 46 8.59 -24.95 5.82
C SER A 46 8.88 -24.58 4.35
N ASP A 47 8.28 -25.29 3.39
CA ASP A 47 8.46 -25.07 1.95
C ASP A 47 7.26 -24.32 1.32
N VAL A 48 6.31 -23.88 2.14
CA VAL A 48 5.17 -23.07 1.70
C VAL A 48 5.45 -21.61 2.01
N ASN A 49 5.60 -20.80 0.96
CA ASN A 49 5.66 -19.35 1.12
C ASN A 49 4.23 -18.82 1.29
N GLY A 50 3.88 -18.50 2.54
CA GLY A 50 2.66 -17.77 2.85
C GLY A 50 2.80 -16.34 2.34
N ILE A 51 1.96 -15.97 1.38
CA ILE A 51 1.95 -14.60 0.85
C ILE A 51 0.82 -13.85 1.54
N THR A 52 1.20 -12.86 2.34
CA THR A 52 0.29 -11.96 3.04
C THR A 52 -0.17 -10.83 2.13
N PRO A 53 -1.36 -10.26 2.39
CA PRO A 53 -1.81 -9.09 1.67
C PRO A 53 -0.96 -7.88 2.04
N ILE A 54 -0.70 -7.05 1.03
CA ILE A 54 0.28 -5.97 1.14
C ILE A 54 -0.34 -4.67 1.68
N CYS A 55 -1.65 -4.48 1.52
CA CYS A 55 -2.38 -3.33 2.03
C CYS A 55 -3.85 -3.66 2.37
N GLU A 56 -4.47 -2.82 3.21
CA GLU A 56 -5.86 -2.99 3.68
C GLU A 56 -6.72 -1.73 3.45
N PRO A 57 -8.02 -1.89 3.13
CA PRO A 57 -8.68 -3.06 2.58
C PRO A 57 -8.52 -3.13 1.06
N LEU A 58 -8.25 -4.31 0.52
CA LEU A 58 -8.31 -4.58 -0.92
C LEU A 58 -9.47 -5.54 -1.20
N VAL A 59 -10.15 -5.35 -2.33
CA VAL A 59 -11.23 -6.25 -2.77
C VAL A 59 -10.67 -7.22 -3.80
N VAL A 60 -10.87 -8.51 -3.61
CA VAL A 60 -10.41 -9.53 -4.57
C VAL A 60 -11.25 -9.46 -5.84
N LYS A 61 -10.67 -9.00 -6.95
CA LYS A 61 -11.32 -8.94 -8.26
C LYS A 61 -11.18 -10.26 -9.03
N TRP A 62 -10.02 -10.90 -8.90
CA TRP A 62 -9.72 -12.19 -9.51
C TRP A 62 -8.69 -12.94 -8.67
N LYS A 63 -8.68 -14.27 -8.74
CA LYS A 63 -7.66 -15.14 -8.13
C LYS A 63 -7.39 -16.34 -9.03
N CYS A 64 -6.17 -16.87 -9.00
CA CYS A 64 -5.83 -18.09 -9.70
C CYS A 64 -6.62 -19.30 -9.16
N ALA A 65 -6.75 -20.36 -9.95
CA ALA A 65 -7.38 -21.59 -9.46
C ALA A 65 -6.48 -22.27 -8.41
N ASP A 66 -7.07 -22.96 -7.44
CA ASP A 66 -6.30 -23.76 -6.48
C ASP A 66 -5.53 -24.86 -7.22
N GLY A 67 -4.20 -24.85 -7.08
CA GLY A 67 -3.31 -25.79 -7.78
C GLY A 67 -2.87 -25.32 -9.17
N GLN A 68 -3.23 -24.10 -9.60
CA GLN A 68 -2.81 -23.57 -10.89
C GLN A 68 -1.29 -23.40 -10.94
N SER A 69 -0.67 -23.97 -11.99
CA SER A 69 0.73 -23.70 -12.31
C SER A 69 0.86 -22.25 -12.76
N VAL A 70 1.79 -21.53 -12.15
CA VAL A 70 2.05 -20.11 -12.40
C VAL A 70 3.54 -19.91 -12.61
N MET A 71 3.89 -19.02 -13.53
CA MET A 71 5.26 -18.59 -13.76
C MET A 71 5.58 -17.41 -12.82
N LYS A 72 6.87 -17.16 -12.58
CA LYS A 72 7.32 -15.95 -11.91
C LYS A 72 6.67 -14.72 -12.55
N GLY A 73 6.14 -13.82 -11.73
CA GLY A 73 5.45 -12.60 -12.17
C GLY A 73 3.98 -12.78 -12.53
N ASP A 74 3.47 -14.01 -12.72
CA ASP A 74 2.05 -14.21 -12.96
C ASP A 74 1.21 -13.75 -11.75
N PRO A 75 0.04 -13.13 -11.99
CA PRO A 75 -0.85 -12.76 -10.91
C PRO A 75 -1.41 -14.02 -10.23
N LEU A 76 -1.30 -14.07 -8.91
CA LEU A 76 -2.01 -15.01 -8.04
C LEU A 76 -3.37 -14.45 -7.64
N ILE A 77 -3.42 -13.15 -7.33
CA ILE A 77 -4.63 -12.44 -6.92
C ILE A 77 -4.56 -11.04 -7.55
N ILE A 78 -5.63 -10.61 -8.21
CA ILE A 78 -5.79 -9.24 -8.71
C ILE A 78 -6.80 -8.55 -7.81
N TYR A 79 -6.47 -7.35 -7.38
CA TYR A 79 -7.33 -6.54 -6.52
C TYR A 79 -8.02 -5.44 -7.30
N ASP A 80 -9.23 -5.11 -6.88
CA ASP A 80 -9.84 -3.83 -7.18
C ASP A 80 -9.26 -2.78 -6.23
N SER A 81 -8.50 -1.84 -6.78
CA SER A 81 -7.87 -0.77 -6.01
C SER A 81 -8.70 0.50 -5.94
N SER A 82 -9.91 0.55 -6.52
CA SER A 82 -10.78 1.74 -6.56
C SER A 82 -10.92 2.44 -5.20
N ILE A 83 -11.17 1.69 -4.13
CA ILE A 83 -11.24 2.22 -2.75
C ILE A 83 -9.93 2.90 -2.32
N GLN A 84 -8.78 2.32 -2.66
CA GLN A 84 -7.47 2.90 -2.35
C GLN A 84 -7.17 4.12 -3.22
N GLN A 85 -7.62 4.12 -4.48
CA GLN A 85 -7.51 5.27 -5.37
C GLN A 85 -8.32 6.46 -4.84
N GLU A 86 -9.53 6.23 -4.34
CA GLU A 86 -10.34 7.26 -3.68
C GLU A 86 -9.65 7.80 -2.43
N ARG A 87 -9.14 6.92 -1.55
CA ARG A 87 -8.36 7.32 -0.37
C ARG A 87 -7.10 8.10 -0.73
N LEU A 88 -6.44 7.78 -1.83
CA LEU A 88 -5.31 8.53 -2.33
C LEU A 88 -5.73 9.94 -2.75
N ILE A 89 -6.87 10.11 -3.43
CA ILE A 89 -7.41 11.43 -3.77
C ILE A 89 -7.66 12.23 -2.49
N ASP A 90 -8.26 11.62 -1.48
CA ASP A 90 -8.50 12.25 -0.17
C ASP A 90 -7.20 12.66 0.54
N LYS A 91 -6.18 11.78 0.55
CA LYS A 91 -4.89 12.12 1.16
C LYS A 91 -4.12 13.17 0.37
N LYS A 92 -4.21 13.18 -0.97
CA LYS A 92 -3.67 14.27 -1.79
C LYS A 92 -4.38 15.59 -1.52
N LEU A 93 -5.71 15.57 -1.34
CA LEU A 93 -6.47 16.74 -0.93
C LEU A 93 -6.04 17.22 0.46
N SER A 94 -5.83 16.30 1.41
CA SER A 94 -5.33 16.61 2.75
C SER A 94 -3.93 17.23 2.71
N LEU A 95 -3.03 16.73 1.86
CA LEU A 95 -1.70 17.30 1.67
C LEU A 95 -1.78 18.72 1.09
N ARG A 96 -2.63 18.94 0.07
CA ARG A 96 -2.87 20.28 -0.48
C ARG A 96 -3.44 21.25 0.56
N LYS A 97 -4.36 20.79 1.41
CA LYS A 97 -4.89 21.57 2.53
C LYS A 97 -3.80 21.94 3.53
N ALA A 98 -2.93 20.98 3.89
CA ALA A 98 -1.82 21.24 4.82
C ALA A 98 -0.82 22.27 4.26
N LEU A 99 -0.49 22.18 2.96
CA LEU A 99 0.36 23.15 2.28
C LEU A 99 -0.29 24.54 2.23
N ALA A 100 -1.56 24.62 1.84
CA ALA A 100 -2.29 25.88 1.78
C ALA A 100 -2.44 26.52 3.18
N GLN A 101 -2.62 25.71 4.23
CA GLN A 101 -2.66 26.20 5.61
C GLN A 101 -1.29 26.72 6.04
N GLN A 102 -0.20 26.01 5.71
CA GLN A 102 1.16 26.48 5.99
C GLN A 102 1.42 27.84 5.32
N GLU A 103 1.06 28.00 4.05
CA GLU A 103 1.19 29.28 3.33
C GLU A 103 0.36 30.40 3.98
N LEU A 104 -0.88 30.10 4.38
CA LEU A 104 -1.76 31.06 5.04
C LEU A 104 -1.18 31.52 6.38
N ASP A 105 -0.72 30.57 7.21
CA ASP A 105 -0.12 30.86 8.51
C ASP A 105 1.17 31.69 8.34
N GLU A 106 1.99 31.36 7.34
CA GLU A 106 3.21 32.12 7.04
C GLU A 106 2.88 33.57 6.64
N ILE A 107 1.86 33.78 5.81
CA ILE A 107 1.39 35.14 5.43
C ILE A 107 0.87 35.90 6.66
N GLN A 108 0.05 35.27 7.51
CA GLN A 108 -0.50 35.90 8.71
C GLN A 108 0.60 36.32 9.68
N LEU A 109 1.53 35.40 9.96
CA LEU A 109 2.69 35.66 10.82
C LEU A 109 3.62 36.74 10.25
N THR A 110 3.87 36.75 8.94
CA THR A 110 4.68 37.79 8.30
C THR A 110 4.00 39.17 8.41
N ASN A 111 2.68 39.24 8.20
CA ASN A 111 1.95 40.50 8.33
C ASN A 111 1.94 41.04 9.78
N GLU A 112 1.79 40.17 10.77
CA GLU A 112 1.82 40.58 12.17
C GLU A 112 3.23 41.02 12.60
N MET A 113 4.28 40.34 12.12
CA MET A 113 5.67 40.76 12.34
C MET A 113 5.95 42.12 11.72
N GLN A 114 5.46 42.36 10.50
CA GLN A 114 5.60 43.64 9.82
C GLN A 114 4.91 44.75 10.63
N SER A 115 3.68 44.51 11.12
CA SER A 115 2.97 45.45 11.98
C SER A 115 3.72 45.79 13.27
N LEU A 116 4.37 44.81 13.92
CA LEU A 116 5.19 45.06 15.11
C LEU A 116 6.45 45.87 14.77
N THR A 117 7.06 45.59 13.62
CA THR A 117 8.26 46.30 13.14
C THR A 117 7.94 47.76 12.78
N ASP A 118 6.80 48.01 12.14
CA ASP A 118 6.36 49.36 11.80
C ASP A 118 5.97 50.15 13.05
N MET A 119 5.35 49.49 14.04
CA MET A 119 5.13 50.08 15.36
C MET A 119 6.45 50.47 16.03
N LYS A 120 7.49 49.61 15.95
CA LYS A 120 8.82 49.90 16.47
C LYS A 120 9.44 51.12 15.79
N ARG A 121 9.45 51.16 14.46
CA ARG A 121 9.95 52.30 13.67
C ARG A 121 9.22 53.59 14.01
N SER A 122 7.90 53.53 14.21
CA SER A 122 7.10 54.68 14.62
C SER A 122 7.50 55.21 16.00
N LEU A 123 7.78 54.32 16.96
CA LEU A 123 8.25 54.71 18.29
C LEU A 123 9.68 55.27 18.25
N GLU A 124 10.59 54.66 17.49
CA GLU A 124 11.96 55.14 17.29
C GLU A 124 11.98 56.53 16.62
N SER A 125 11.12 56.76 15.64
CA SER A 125 10.98 58.07 14.98
C SER A 125 10.49 59.14 15.96
N ARG A 126 9.53 58.81 16.82
CA ARG A 126 9.05 59.71 17.88
C ARG A 126 10.16 60.02 18.90
N LEU A 127 10.91 58.99 19.30
CA LEU A 127 12.04 59.14 20.22
C LEU A 127 13.10 60.08 19.63
N ALA A 128 13.48 59.88 18.36
CA ALA A 128 14.46 60.74 17.68
C ALA A 128 14.01 62.21 17.62
N VAL A 129 12.72 62.47 17.36
CA VAL A 129 12.17 63.83 17.38
C VAL A 129 12.29 64.46 18.78
N ILE A 130 11.93 63.72 19.83
CA ILE A 130 12.05 64.21 21.22
C ILE A 130 13.51 64.47 21.57
N GLN A 131 14.43 63.60 21.17
CA GLN A 131 15.87 63.78 21.41
C GLN A 131 16.42 65.01 20.69
N VAL A 132 16.00 65.28 19.46
CA VAL A 132 16.36 66.50 18.74
C VAL A 132 15.79 67.75 19.44
N MET A 133 14.54 67.69 19.94
CA MET A 133 13.94 68.78 20.71
C MET A 133 14.67 69.04 22.02
N LEU A 134 14.99 67.99 22.79
CA LEU A 134 15.79 68.09 24.00
C LEU A 134 17.18 68.66 23.72
N SER A 135 17.85 68.17 22.67
CA SER A 135 19.17 68.67 22.25
C SER A 135 19.11 70.15 21.90
N ARG A 136 18.08 70.56 21.14
CA ARG A 136 17.87 71.95 20.73
C ARG A 136 17.60 72.84 21.94
N LEU A 137 16.71 72.45 22.85
CA LEU A 137 16.43 73.23 24.07
C LEU A 137 17.70 73.39 24.91
N ARG A 138 18.44 72.30 25.10
CA ARG A 138 19.72 72.32 25.84
C ARG A 138 20.79 73.19 25.18
N HIS A 139 20.89 73.24 23.84
CA HIS A 139 21.92 74.01 23.14
C HIS A 139 21.55 75.48 22.89
N THR A 140 20.27 75.76 22.60
CA THR A 140 19.78 77.12 22.32
C THR A 140 19.95 78.00 23.56
N ASP A 141 19.70 77.46 24.75
CA ASP A 141 19.92 78.20 25.99
C ASP A 141 21.41 78.46 26.26
N ILE A 142 22.32 77.52 25.96
CA ILE A 142 23.75 77.73 26.21
C ILE A 142 24.34 78.85 25.33
N GLU A 143 24.02 78.86 24.03
CA GLU A 143 24.53 79.87 23.11
C GLU A 143 23.88 81.25 23.35
N GLN A 144 22.59 81.29 23.65
CA GLN A 144 21.88 82.54 23.93
C GLN A 144 22.29 83.13 25.29
N ILE A 145 22.51 82.29 26.31
CA ILE A 145 23.08 82.71 27.60
C ILE A 145 24.52 83.23 27.41
N ALA A 146 25.33 82.59 26.56
CA ALA A 146 26.69 83.05 26.26
C ALA A 146 26.70 84.39 25.50
N LEU A 147 25.81 84.58 24.54
CA LEU A 147 25.66 85.83 23.80
C LEU A 147 25.20 86.98 24.73
N LEU A 148 24.20 86.73 25.57
CA LEU A 148 23.70 87.71 26.55
C LEU A 148 24.76 88.05 27.61
N ALA A 149 25.58 87.07 28.02
CA ALA A 149 26.73 87.32 28.89
C ALA A 149 27.75 88.24 28.21
N SER A 150 28.11 87.97 26.96
CA SER A 150 29.04 88.81 26.20
C SER A 150 28.50 90.22 25.96
N GLN A 151 27.18 90.37 25.74
CA GLN A 151 26.54 91.68 25.63
C GLN A 151 26.60 92.46 26.94
N HIS A 152 26.35 91.80 28.07
CA HIS A 152 26.49 92.42 29.39
C HIS A 152 27.94 92.88 29.67
N ASP A 153 28.94 92.08 29.28
CA ASP A 153 30.35 92.44 29.41
C ASP A 153 30.70 93.68 28.56
N LEU A 154 30.19 93.76 27.33
CA LEU A 154 30.37 94.93 26.45
C LEU A 154 29.75 96.20 27.06
N ASP A 155 28.53 96.10 27.58
CA ASP A 155 27.85 97.24 28.21
C ASP A 155 28.59 97.68 29.48
N THR A 156 29.18 96.74 30.23
CA THR A 156 30.02 97.03 31.40
C THR A 156 31.32 97.73 31.02
N GLN A 157 31.96 97.32 29.92
CA GLN A 157 33.13 98.02 29.37
C GLN A 157 32.78 99.43 28.91
N ARG A 158 31.59 99.62 28.31
CA ARG A 158 31.09 100.93 27.89
C ARG A 158 30.90 101.89 29.06
N ILE A 159 30.35 101.42 30.19
CA ILE A 159 30.30 102.21 31.44
C ILE A 159 31.68 102.71 31.85
N ALA A 160 32.70 101.84 31.77
CA ALA A 160 34.06 102.22 32.13
C ALA A 160 34.64 103.31 31.20
N VAL A 161 34.31 103.28 29.91
CA VAL A 161 34.69 104.32 28.95
C VAL A 161 33.98 105.64 29.25
N GLU A 162 32.65 105.61 29.38
CA GLU A 162 31.85 106.81 29.65
C GLU A 162 32.20 107.45 31.00
N ARG A 163 32.55 106.64 32.01
CA ARG A 163 33.02 107.15 33.31
C ARG A 163 34.37 107.86 33.20
N ARG A 164 35.27 107.39 32.34
CA ARG A 164 36.54 108.08 32.07
C ARG A 164 36.32 109.38 31.32
N GLU A 165 35.43 109.38 30.32
CA GLU A 165 35.07 110.62 29.59
C GLU A 165 34.42 111.65 30.51
N LEU A 166 33.50 111.23 31.38
CA LEU A 166 32.94 112.10 32.40
C LEU A 166 34.04 112.69 33.30
N GLY A 167 34.97 111.87 33.80
CA GLY A 167 36.08 112.35 34.62
C GLY A 167 36.98 113.35 33.89
N LYS A 168 37.25 113.14 32.59
CA LYS A 168 37.97 114.11 31.76
C LYS A 168 37.19 115.42 31.62
N LYS A 169 35.89 115.34 31.33
CA LYS A 169 35.02 116.51 31.16
C LYS A 169 34.87 117.30 32.46
N GLU A 170 34.73 116.62 33.61
CA GLU A 170 34.72 117.26 34.93
C GLU A 170 36.05 117.97 35.23
N ASN A 171 37.19 117.35 34.88
CA ASN A 171 38.49 118.00 34.98
C ASN A 171 38.59 119.23 34.06
N LEU A 172 38.17 119.13 32.79
CA LEU A 172 38.17 120.26 31.85
C LEU A 172 37.25 121.41 32.28
N LEU A 173 36.10 121.09 32.90
CA LEU A 173 35.20 122.07 33.51
C LEU A 173 35.87 122.79 34.68
N SER A 174 36.63 122.07 35.52
CA SER A 174 37.38 122.68 36.63
C SER A 174 38.48 123.64 36.17
N LEU A 175 38.99 123.43 34.94
CA LEU A 175 39.94 124.30 34.26
C LEU A 175 39.26 125.44 33.47
N GLY A 176 37.93 125.45 33.37
CA GLY A 176 37.14 126.47 32.67
C GLY A 176 37.10 126.32 31.14
N GLU A 177 37.56 125.20 30.59
CA GLU A 177 37.71 125.00 29.13
C GLU A 177 36.42 124.57 28.43
N ILE A 178 35.43 124.07 29.17
CA ILE A 178 34.13 123.64 28.64
C ILE A 178 32.97 124.16 29.49
N GLY A 179 31.78 124.24 28.89
CA GLY A 179 30.55 124.60 29.59
C GLY A 179 30.01 123.46 30.46
N TYR A 180 29.23 123.80 31.50
CA TYR A 180 28.58 122.83 32.40
C TYR A 180 27.68 121.82 31.65
N ASP A 181 27.07 122.26 30.55
CA ASP A 181 26.17 121.45 29.72
C ASP A 181 26.86 120.22 29.12
N GLU A 182 28.16 120.30 28.82
CA GLU A 182 28.94 119.16 28.32
C GLU A 182 29.16 118.09 29.39
N VAL A 183 29.41 118.52 30.63
CA VAL A 183 29.53 117.59 31.78
C VAL A 183 28.19 116.93 32.07
N MET A 184 27.09 117.68 32.00
CA MET A 184 25.75 117.12 32.16
C MET A 184 25.39 116.11 31.06
N THR A 185 25.82 116.37 29.83
CA THR A 185 25.64 115.43 28.72
C THR A 185 26.43 114.13 28.96
N ALA A 186 27.69 114.23 29.42
CA ALA A 186 28.50 113.06 29.78
C ALA A 186 27.91 112.27 30.97
N ARG A 187 27.34 112.96 31.97
CA ARG A 187 26.62 112.30 33.08
C ARG A 187 25.38 111.55 32.61
N LEU A 188 24.61 112.15 31.71
CA LEU A 188 23.43 111.52 31.14
C LEU A 188 23.80 110.29 30.30
N GLN A 189 24.90 110.36 29.54
CA GLN A 189 25.43 109.22 28.78
C GLN A 189 25.92 108.09 29.68
N LEU A 190 26.63 108.40 30.77
CA LEU A 190 27.01 107.41 31.77
C LEU A 190 25.78 106.76 32.42
N GLN A 191 24.78 107.55 32.81
CA GLN A 191 23.54 107.01 33.40
C GLN A 191 22.78 106.12 32.40
N LYS A 192 22.78 106.48 31.12
CA LYS A 192 22.21 105.65 30.06
C LYS A 192 22.95 104.32 29.92
N ALA A 193 24.29 104.34 29.92
CA ALA A 193 25.10 103.13 29.87
C ALA A 193 24.91 102.24 31.11
N ASP A 194 24.80 102.84 32.31
CA ASP A 194 24.50 102.12 33.56
C ASP A 194 23.14 101.41 33.50
N ASN A 195 22.12 102.10 32.98
CA ASN A 195 20.79 101.51 32.79
C ASN A 195 20.79 100.41 31.73
N GLU A 196 21.47 100.60 30.60
CA GLU A 196 21.62 99.58 29.55
C GLU A 196 22.30 98.31 30.10
N ALA A 197 23.41 98.46 30.84
CA ALA A 197 24.08 97.30 31.45
C ALA A 197 23.23 96.61 32.53
N ALA A 198 22.44 97.36 33.31
CA ALA A 198 21.52 96.80 34.30
C ALA A 198 20.40 95.98 33.62
N ILE A 199 19.86 96.47 32.50
CA ILE A 199 18.86 95.74 31.69
C ILE A 199 19.50 94.48 31.10
N SER A 200 20.69 94.58 30.49
CA SER A 200 21.41 93.42 29.95
C SER A 200 21.73 92.38 31.02
N ARG A 201 22.12 92.81 32.24
CA ARG A 201 22.36 91.93 33.39
C ARG A 201 21.10 91.20 33.85
N LEU A 202 19.99 91.93 33.99
CA LEU A 202 18.71 91.35 34.40
C LEU A 202 18.18 90.39 33.33
N THR A 203 18.34 90.73 32.05
CA THR A 203 17.97 89.87 30.92
C THR A 203 18.81 88.59 30.91
N TRP A 204 20.12 88.70 31.11
CA TRP A 204 21.01 87.55 31.25
C TRP A 204 20.68 86.68 32.47
N LEU A 205 20.48 87.29 33.65
CA LEU A 205 20.11 86.56 34.87
C LEU A 205 18.73 85.90 34.75
N HIS A 206 17.77 86.57 34.11
CA HIS A 206 16.45 86.01 33.84
C HIS A 206 16.54 84.82 32.89
N GLN A 207 17.24 84.94 31.76
CA GLN A 207 17.44 83.82 30.83
C GLN A 207 18.24 82.66 31.46
N LYS A 208 19.22 82.97 32.32
CA LYS A 208 20.01 81.98 33.07
C LYS A 208 19.20 81.23 34.14
N THR A 209 18.12 81.83 34.64
CA THR A 209 17.23 81.22 35.66
C THR A 209 15.93 80.67 35.07
N TYR A 210 15.62 81.05 33.82
CA TYR A 210 14.46 80.63 33.05
C TYR A 210 14.91 79.72 31.90
N THR A 211 15.67 78.67 32.22
CA THR A 211 15.57 77.46 31.43
C THR A 211 14.15 76.93 31.64
N ASP A 212 13.46 76.55 30.58
CA ASP A 212 12.12 75.96 30.67
C ASP A 212 12.24 74.52 31.20
N ASP A 213 12.70 74.41 32.45
CA ASP A 213 13.00 73.16 33.15
C ASP A 213 11.77 72.25 33.20
N MET A 214 10.57 72.84 33.15
CA MET A 214 9.31 72.10 33.10
C MET A 214 9.13 71.43 31.72
N THR A 215 9.35 72.14 30.62
CA THR A 215 9.29 71.55 29.27
C THR A 215 10.41 70.53 29.04
N ILE A 216 11.61 70.76 29.58
CA ILE A 216 12.70 69.78 29.55
C ILE A 216 12.29 68.53 30.34
N ALA A 217 11.79 68.68 31.57
CA ALA A 217 11.33 67.55 32.38
C ALA A 217 10.17 66.78 31.73
N GLU A 218 9.20 67.48 31.11
CA GLU A 218 8.12 66.84 30.37
C GLU A 218 8.62 66.02 29.17
N LEU A 219 9.59 66.55 28.41
CA LEU A 219 10.18 65.85 27.28
C LEU A 219 11.06 64.68 27.73
N GLU A 220 11.79 64.80 28.85
CA GLU A 220 12.54 63.70 29.47
C GLU A 220 11.62 62.58 29.97
N VAL A 221 10.47 62.93 30.56
CA VAL A 221 9.45 61.94 30.95
C VAL A 221 8.89 61.23 29.72
N LYS A 222 8.59 61.96 28.63
CA LYS A 222 8.13 61.36 27.37
C LYS A 222 9.20 60.51 26.70
N GLU A 223 10.48 60.92 26.74
CA GLU A 223 11.62 60.12 26.27
C GLU A 223 11.67 58.80 27.06
N HIS A 224 11.59 58.86 28.39
CA HIS A 224 11.60 57.69 29.25
C HIS A 224 10.40 56.77 28.98
N GLU A 225 9.19 57.32 28.78
CA GLU A 225 8.00 56.55 28.44
C GLU A 225 8.16 55.80 27.11
N LEU A 226 8.69 56.46 26.07
CA LEU A 226 8.96 55.82 24.78
C LEU A 226 10.04 54.73 24.89
N LEU A 227 11.08 54.94 25.69
CA LEU A 227 12.10 53.92 25.95
C LEU A 227 11.51 52.70 26.66
N ILE A 228 10.62 52.90 27.63
CA ILE A 228 9.88 51.80 28.29
C ILE A 228 9.00 51.05 27.28
N GLN A 229 8.28 51.77 26.41
CA GLN A 229 7.43 51.16 25.38
C GLN A 229 8.25 50.34 24.36
N LEU A 230 9.43 50.83 23.97
CA LEU A 230 10.37 50.10 23.12
C LEU A 230 10.96 48.87 23.84
N GLY A 231 11.11 48.94 25.17
CA GLY A 231 11.71 47.89 25.99
C GLY A 231 13.17 48.13 26.37
N ASN A 232 13.69 49.34 26.15
CA ASN A 232 14.99 49.77 26.63
C ASN A 232 14.85 50.23 28.09
N ASN A 233 14.71 49.27 29.00
CA ASN A 233 14.50 49.52 30.44
C ASN A 233 15.80 49.66 31.25
N ASP A 234 16.91 50.05 30.61
CA ASP A 234 18.16 50.35 31.32
C ASP A 234 18.03 51.68 32.06
N ARG A 235 17.38 51.61 33.21
CA ARG A 235 17.42 52.65 34.22
C ARG A 235 18.85 52.70 34.80
N PRO A 236 19.46 53.89 34.94
CA PRO A 236 20.81 54.01 35.52
C PRO A 236 20.90 53.49 36.97
N ASP A 237 19.76 53.32 37.64
CA ASP A 237 19.58 52.76 38.99
C ASP A 237 19.43 51.22 39.03
N GLY A 238 19.51 50.52 37.89
CA GLY A 238 19.58 49.05 37.80
C GLY A 238 18.32 48.29 38.26
N LYS A 239 17.25 48.98 38.67
CA LYS A 239 15.98 48.36 39.05
C LYS A 239 15.11 48.14 37.81
N ILE A 240 15.12 46.90 37.32
CA ILE A 240 14.21 46.41 36.27
C ILE A 240 12.77 46.51 36.80
N ILE A 241 11.93 47.33 36.17
CA ILE A 241 10.49 47.35 36.43
C ILE A 241 9.90 46.09 35.79
N SER A 242 9.72 45.03 36.59
CA SER A 242 9.15 43.77 36.14
C SER A 242 7.64 43.88 35.95
N GLY A 243 7.17 43.87 34.69
CA GLY A 243 5.73 43.80 34.40
C GLY A 243 5.31 44.08 32.96
N HIS A 244 6.05 44.92 32.24
CA HIS A 244 5.74 45.23 30.84
C HIS A 244 6.82 44.68 29.91
N GLN A 245 6.48 43.66 29.14
CA GLN A 245 7.30 43.22 28.01
C GLN A 245 7.30 44.34 26.97
N GLY A 246 8.44 45.03 26.85
CA GLY A 246 8.63 46.06 25.83
C GLY A 246 8.46 45.49 24.42
N LEU A 247 8.23 46.37 23.44
CA LEU A 247 7.97 45.97 22.06
C LEU A 247 9.08 45.08 21.48
N ILE A 248 10.35 45.31 21.84
CA ILE A 248 11.48 44.45 21.44
C ILE A 248 11.29 43.01 21.94
N GLN A 249 10.95 42.82 23.21
CA GLN A 249 10.71 41.49 23.77
C GLN A 249 9.49 40.80 23.14
N ARG A 250 8.46 41.58 22.76
CA ARG A 250 7.31 41.06 22.01
C ARG A 250 7.69 40.60 20.61
N ILE A 251 8.54 41.35 19.90
CA ILE A 251 9.08 40.95 18.60
C ILE A 251 9.88 39.65 18.73
N GLU A 252 10.79 39.55 19.70
CA GLU A 252 11.57 38.33 19.94
C GLU A 252 10.69 37.12 20.32
N ALA A 253 9.68 37.33 21.17
CA ALA A 253 8.73 36.28 21.53
C ALA A 253 7.93 35.82 20.31
N PHE A 254 7.55 36.76 19.44
CA PHE A 254 6.84 36.49 18.20
C PHE A 254 7.72 35.75 17.18
N GLU A 255 9.00 36.09 17.05
CA GLU A 255 9.97 35.33 16.23
C GLU A 255 10.06 33.86 16.66
N ARG A 256 10.15 33.60 17.97
CA ARG A 256 10.11 32.23 18.51
C ARG A 256 8.79 31.52 18.20
N GLN A 257 7.67 32.25 18.25
CA GLN A 257 6.36 31.73 17.85
C GLN A 257 6.32 31.37 16.36
N ILE A 258 6.92 32.19 15.48
CA ILE A 258 7.04 31.90 14.04
C ILE A 258 7.86 30.64 13.80
N GLU A 259 9.01 30.50 14.47
CA GLU A 259 9.85 29.31 14.31
C GLU A 259 9.14 28.04 14.79
N SER A 260 8.46 28.10 15.93
CA SER A 260 7.63 27.01 16.47
C SER A 260 6.48 26.64 15.51
N ALA A 261 5.78 27.64 14.97
CA ALA A 261 4.70 27.43 13.99
C ALA A 261 5.23 26.80 12.70
N ARG A 262 6.36 27.27 12.17
CA ARG A 262 7.04 26.68 11.00
C ARG A 262 7.41 25.22 11.24
N LYS A 263 7.93 24.88 12.42
CA LYS A 263 8.26 23.50 12.80
C LYS A 263 7.02 22.61 12.85
N ASN A 264 5.93 23.08 13.45
CA ASN A 264 4.67 22.34 13.55
C ASN A 264 3.98 22.16 12.19
N ASN A 265 3.98 23.20 11.35
CA ASN A 265 3.42 23.15 10.00
C ASN A 265 4.23 22.21 9.10
N LYS A 266 5.58 22.27 9.18
CA LYS A 266 6.46 21.32 8.49
C LYS A 266 6.16 19.88 8.92
N ALA A 267 6.07 19.60 10.22
CA ALA A 267 5.74 18.26 10.71
C ALA A 267 4.35 17.76 10.23
N THR A 268 3.37 18.67 10.13
CA THR A 268 2.02 18.38 9.62
C THR A 268 2.04 18.06 8.13
N VAL A 269 2.76 18.85 7.33
CA VAL A 269 2.95 18.62 5.89
C VAL A 269 3.71 17.32 5.64
N ASP A 270 4.78 17.04 6.41
CA ASP A 270 5.56 15.82 6.30
C ASP A 270 4.71 14.58 6.62
N ARG A 271 3.88 14.65 7.68
CA ARG A 271 2.91 13.58 8.00
C ARG A 271 1.89 13.38 6.86
N ALA A 272 1.30 14.46 6.35
CA ALA A 272 0.34 14.38 5.25
C ALA A 272 0.98 13.84 3.96
N ARG A 273 2.24 14.20 3.70
CA ARG A 273 3.03 13.69 2.56
C ARG A 273 3.31 12.20 2.70
N LYS A 274 3.74 11.75 3.88
CA LYS A 274 3.96 10.32 4.19
C LYS A 274 2.67 9.52 4.02
N ASP A 275 1.55 10.03 4.51
CA ASP A 275 0.24 9.42 4.35
C ASP A 275 -0.19 9.32 2.88
N ALA A 276 -0.05 10.41 2.11
CA ALA A 276 -0.37 10.42 0.69
C ALA A 276 0.52 9.45 -0.10
N HIS A 277 1.79 9.35 0.26
CA HIS A 277 2.72 8.42 -0.35
C HIS A 277 2.38 6.95 0.00
N LYS A 278 2.07 6.65 1.27
CA LYS A 278 1.59 5.33 1.68
C LYS A 278 0.35 4.92 0.89
N GLN A 279 -0.64 5.82 0.77
CA GLN A 279 -1.85 5.53 -0.02
C GLN A 279 -1.55 5.39 -1.52
N LEU A 280 -0.54 6.10 -2.06
CA LEU A 280 -0.14 5.93 -3.45
C LEU A 280 0.36 4.51 -3.70
N ARG A 281 1.25 4.02 -2.84
CA ARG A 281 1.79 2.66 -2.86
C ARG A 281 0.70 1.59 -2.66
N ASP A 282 -0.26 1.86 -1.79
CA ASP A 282 -1.36 0.93 -1.52
C ASP A 282 -2.36 0.87 -2.69
N ALA A 283 -2.51 1.97 -3.44
CA ALA A 283 -3.43 2.07 -4.58
C ALA A 283 -2.88 1.46 -5.88
N TYR A 284 -1.56 1.48 -6.08
CA TYR A 284 -0.96 0.97 -7.32
C TYR A 284 0.30 0.14 -7.10
N ASP A 285 0.55 -0.78 -8.02
CA ASP A 285 1.85 -1.38 -8.19
C ASP A 285 2.79 -0.40 -8.88
N HIS A 286 4.02 -0.37 -8.40
CA HIS A 286 5.05 0.51 -8.91
C HIS A 286 6.33 -0.29 -9.10
N THR A 287 6.97 -0.12 -10.24
CA THR A 287 8.27 -0.71 -10.53
C THR A 287 9.33 0.40 -10.53
N PRO A 288 9.96 0.67 -9.37
CA PRO A 288 11.08 1.61 -9.27
C PRO A 288 12.35 1.00 -9.88
N ILE A 289 12.94 1.63 -10.89
CA ILE A 289 14.19 1.17 -11.52
C ILE A 289 15.25 2.27 -11.38
N THR A 290 16.44 1.91 -10.91
CA THR A 290 17.55 2.85 -10.70
C THR A 290 18.58 2.76 -11.81
N PHE A 291 18.95 1.56 -12.22
CA PHE A 291 19.92 1.35 -13.29
C PHE A 291 19.72 0.01 -14.01
N ILE A 292 20.28 -0.10 -15.22
CA ILE A 292 20.43 -1.34 -15.98
C ILE A 292 21.86 -1.43 -16.50
N GLU A 293 22.54 -2.53 -16.23
CA GLU A 293 23.79 -2.91 -16.86
C GLU A 293 23.55 -4.12 -17.76
N VAL A 294 24.07 -4.07 -18.98
CA VAL A 294 24.05 -5.16 -19.95
C VAL A 294 25.48 -5.61 -20.19
N ASN A 295 25.82 -6.79 -19.70
CA ASN A 295 27.14 -7.38 -19.85
C ASN A 295 27.07 -8.55 -20.84
N ASP A 296 28.09 -8.69 -21.67
CA ASP A 296 28.26 -9.86 -22.52
C ASP A 296 28.41 -11.13 -21.66
N ASN A 297 27.68 -12.21 -21.97
CA ASN A 297 27.69 -13.39 -21.11
C ASN A 297 29.03 -14.17 -21.15
N GLU A 298 29.81 -14.05 -22.23
CA GLU A 298 31.08 -14.76 -22.38
C GLU A 298 32.26 -13.95 -21.82
N SER A 299 32.35 -12.68 -22.18
CA SER A 299 33.46 -11.80 -21.77
C SER A 299 33.21 -11.06 -20.46
N LEU A 300 31.95 -10.96 -20.00
CA LEU A 300 31.50 -10.13 -18.88
C LEU A 300 31.81 -8.63 -19.05
N GLU A 301 32.21 -8.19 -20.25
CA GLU A 301 32.42 -6.79 -20.56
C GLU A 301 31.07 -6.04 -20.61
N SER A 302 31.04 -4.84 -20.05
CA SER A 302 29.83 -4.03 -20.03
C SER A 302 29.60 -3.35 -21.38
N ILE A 303 28.53 -3.73 -22.06
CA ILE A 303 28.15 -3.21 -23.38
C ILE A 303 27.34 -1.91 -23.24
N ARG A 304 26.47 -1.86 -22.22
CA ARG A 304 25.62 -0.71 -21.90
C ARG A 304 25.42 -0.60 -20.40
N GLN A 305 25.61 0.62 -19.87
CA GLN A 305 25.33 0.98 -18.49
C GLN A 305 24.41 2.20 -18.50
N ILE A 306 23.18 2.03 -18.02
CA ILE A 306 22.13 3.05 -18.06
C ILE A 306 21.71 3.36 -16.63
N CYS A 307 21.73 4.62 -16.24
CA CYS A 307 21.14 5.08 -14.98
C CYS A 307 19.88 5.89 -15.28
N PHE A 308 18.86 5.76 -14.43
CA PHE A 308 17.60 6.49 -14.59
C PHE A 308 17.57 7.68 -13.64
N GLY A 309 17.13 8.85 -14.13
CA GLY A 309 17.01 10.05 -13.30
C GLY A 309 16.56 11.26 -14.11
N PRO A 310 16.05 12.34 -13.48
CA PRO A 310 15.60 13.51 -14.24
C PRO A 310 16.74 14.16 -15.04
N THR A 311 16.39 14.85 -16.11
CA THR A 311 17.35 15.56 -16.97
C THR A 311 18.30 16.44 -16.14
N GLY A 312 19.61 16.28 -16.32
CA GLY A 312 20.64 17.03 -15.59
C GLY A 312 21.07 16.42 -14.25
N SER A 313 20.64 15.19 -13.94
CA SER A 313 21.16 14.44 -12.79
C SER A 313 22.64 14.09 -12.97
N ASP A 314 23.39 14.09 -11.87
CA ASP A 314 24.77 13.60 -11.86
C ASP A 314 24.82 12.12 -12.24
N ILE A 315 25.77 11.77 -13.11
CA ILE A 315 25.87 10.44 -13.74
C ILE A 315 27.11 9.73 -13.19
N PRO A 316 27.01 8.48 -12.69
CA PRO A 316 28.17 7.67 -12.34
C PRO A 316 29.11 7.47 -13.54
N ASP A 317 30.41 7.37 -13.29
CA ASP A 317 31.38 7.07 -14.34
C ASP A 317 31.01 5.77 -15.09
N GLY A 318 31.01 5.83 -16.43
CA GLY A 318 30.64 4.72 -17.32
C GLY A 318 29.15 4.61 -17.65
N PHE A 319 28.27 5.23 -16.86
CA PHE A 319 26.83 5.22 -17.09
C PHE A 319 26.38 6.30 -18.06
N VAL A 320 25.25 6.06 -18.71
CA VAL A 320 24.53 7.05 -19.52
C VAL A 320 23.16 7.29 -18.88
N LEU A 321 22.77 8.56 -18.76
CA LEU A 321 21.49 8.95 -18.19
C LEU A 321 20.35 8.69 -19.18
N ASP A 322 19.35 7.91 -18.75
CA ASP A 322 18.03 7.86 -19.35
C ASP A 322 17.06 8.67 -18.47
N ASP A 323 16.58 9.79 -19.02
CA ASP A 323 15.67 10.69 -18.34
C ASP A 323 14.19 10.31 -18.45
N GLY A 324 13.87 9.16 -19.05
CA GLY A 324 12.50 8.72 -19.28
C GLY A 324 11.93 9.14 -20.63
N ALA A 325 12.75 9.66 -21.55
CA ALA A 325 12.31 10.04 -22.88
C ALA A 325 11.95 8.83 -23.77
N VAL A 326 11.15 9.08 -24.81
CA VAL A 326 10.73 8.06 -25.80
C VAL A 326 11.95 7.49 -26.54
N PHE A 327 11.92 6.19 -26.86
CA PHE A 327 12.95 5.48 -27.61
C PHE A 327 13.30 6.22 -28.90
N ASP A 328 14.61 6.44 -29.08
CA ASP A 328 15.17 7.05 -30.28
C ASP A 328 16.21 6.09 -30.86
N PRO A 329 16.02 5.57 -32.10
CA PRO A 329 16.98 4.70 -32.75
C PRO A 329 18.40 5.27 -32.85
N GLN A 330 18.57 6.60 -32.90
CA GLN A 330 19.89 7.22 -32.95
C GLN A 330 20.60 7.15 -31.59
N ARG A 331 19.85 7.33 -30.51
CA ARG A 331 20.33 7.16 -29.13
C ARG A 331 20.53 5.68 -28.78
N GLY A 332 19.74 4.80 -29.40
CA GLY A 332 19.80 3.35 -29.21
C GLY A 332 19.10 2.84 -27.96
N TYR A 333 18.45 3.71 -27.18
CA TYR A 333 17.64 3.33 -26.02
C TYR A 333 16.53 4.36 -25.73
N GLY A 334 15.60 3.98 -24.85
CA GLY A 334 14.51 4.82 -24.33
C GLY A 334 13.19 4.05 -24.18
N TRP A 335 12.10 4.77 -23.94
CA TRP A 335 10.80 4.17 -23.58
C TRP A 335 9.79 4.15 -24.73
N ASP A 336 8.84 3.22 -24.73
CA ASP A 336 7.71 3.20 -25.69
C ASP A 336 6.78 4.43 -25.57
N ARG A 337 6.87 5.15 -24.46
CA ARG A 337 6.20 6.43 -24.21
C ARG A 337 7.03 7.30 -23.28
N ASP A 338 6.72 8.59 -23.22
CA ASP A 338 7.37 9.51 -22.29
C ASP A 338 7.00 9.18 -20.83
N VAL A 339 8.02 8.94 -20.00
CA VAL A 339 7.90 8.69 -18.56
C VAL A 339 8.73 9.68 -17.73
N ARG A 340 9.12 10.84 -18.29
CA ARG A 340 9.87 11.89 -17.58
C ARG A 340 9.22 12.31 -16.27
N ASP A 341 7.89 12.41 -16.22
CA ASP A 341 7.11 12.74 -15.02
C ASP A 341 7.24 11.71 -13.88
N ALA A 342 7.73 10.50 -14.18
CA ALA A 342 7.96 9.42 -13.23
C ALA A 342 9.43 9.34 -12.75
N THR A 343 10.31 10.22 -13.24
CA THR A 343 11.71 10.28 -12.79
C THR A 343 11.85 11.16 -11.55
N HIS A 344 12.63 10.69 -10.58
CA HIS A 344 12.81 11.37 -9.30
C HIS A 344 14.27 11.30 -8.83
N LEU A 345 14.75 12.37 -8.20
CA LEU A 345 15.95 12.36 -7.39
C LEU A 345 15.58 12.00 -5.94
N ARG A 346 16.16 10.91 -5.41
CA ARG A 346 15.82 10.38 -4.08
C ARG A 346 16.97 10.40 -3.09
N ASN A 347 18.22 10.33 -3.56
CA ASN A 347 19.38 10.29 -2.67
C ASN A 347 20.58 11.03 -3.28
N GLN A 348 21.38 11.74 -2.48
CA GLN A 348 22.55 12.47 -2.99
C GLN A 348 23.89 11.78 -2.65
N GLY A 349 23.86 10.68 -1.86
CA GLY A 349 25.08 10.04 -1.36
C GLY A 349 25.74 9.02 -2.30
N ASN A 350 24.98 8.37 -3.19
CA ASN A 350 25.49 7.41 -4.16
C ASN A 350 24.86 7.71 -5.53
N LEU A 351 25.68 8.02 -6.53
CA LEU A 351 25.23 8.46 -7.85
C LEU A 351 24.41 7.38 -8.58
N LEU A 352 24.76 6.09 -8.41
CA LEU A 352 24.01 4.96 -9.00
C LEU A 352 22.60 4.82 -8.42
N GLU A 353 22.38 5.47 -7.30
CA GLU A 353 21.19 5.38 -6.47
C GLU A 353 20.43 6.71 -6.40
N ALA A 354 20.98 7.75 -7.04
CA ALA A 354 20.49 9.11 -6.90
C ALA A 354 19.19 9.33 -7.65
N GLY A 355 19.14 8.80 -8.87
CA GLY A 355 17.95 8.81 -9.71
C GLY A 355 17.18 7.48 -9.67
N VAL A 356 15.86 7.59 -9.86
CA VAL A 356 14.96 6.45 -10.03
C VAL A 356 13.85 6.84 -11.01
N VAL A 357 13.41 5.89 -11.83
CA VAL A 357 12.15 5.98 -12.57
C VAL A 357 11.11 5.06 -11.93
N VAL A 358 9.96 5.61 -11.52
CA VAL A 358 8.92 4.85 -10.83
C VAL A 358 7.76 4.58 -11.79
N VAL A 359 7.84 3.45 -12.49
CA VAL A 359 6.85 3.09 -13.51
C VAL A 359 5.59 2.54 -12.86
N ARG A 360 4.48 3.27 -12.98
CA ARG A 360 3.17 2.87 -12.45
C ARG A 360 2.32 2.09 -13.46
N ARG A 361 2.17 2.61 -14.67
CA ARG A 361 1.43 1.97 -15.77
C ARG A 361 2.41 1.20 -16.66
N PRO A 362 2.01 0.16 -17.40
CA PRO A 362 2.88 -0.54 -18.34
C PRO A 362 3.67 0.44 -19.19
N ALA A 363 4.99 0.33 -19.17
CA ALA A 363 5.89 1.03 -20.07
C ALA A 363 7.02 0.07 -20.45
N THR A 364 7.42 0.08 -21.70
CA THR A 364 8.45 -0.79 -22.23
C THR A 364 9.71 0.02 -22.48
N TRP A 365 10.79 -0.36 -21.82
CA TRP A 365 12.11 0.21 -22.10
C TRP A 365 12.79 -0.62 -23.19
N HIS A 366 13.35 0.06 -24.18
CA HIS A 366 14.01 -0.52 -25.34
C HIS A 366 15.50 -0.18 -25.31
N CYS A 367 16.34 -1.13 -25.72
CA CYS A 367 17.76 -0.90 -25.96
C CYS A 367 18.25 -1.74 -27.13
N ALA A 368 18.72 -1.08 -28.19
CA ALA A 368 19.27 -1.72 -29.37
C ALA A 368 20.62 -2.39 -29.02
N ILE A 369 20.73 -3.70 -29.26
CA ILE A 369 21.92 -4.50 -29.00
C ILE A 369 21.95 -5.69 -29.98
N PRO A 370 23.11 -6.18 -30.44
CA PRO A 370 23.17 -7.35 -31.31
C PRO A 370 22.46 -8.59 -30.73
N ASN A 371 22.16 -9.55 -31.60
CA ASN A 371 21.65 -10.85 -31.13
C ASN A 371 22.74 -11.61 -30.39
N GLY A 372 22.39 -12.19 -29.24
CA GLY A 372 23.35 -12.85 -28.36
C GLY A 372 22.76 -13.18 -26.99
N THR A 373 23.60 -13.73 -26.13
CA THR A 373 23.27 -14.04 -24.73
C THR A 373 23.94 -13.03 -23.82
N TYR A 374 23.18 -12.39 -22.94
CA TYR A 374 23.66 -11.29 -22.09
C TYR A 374 23.32 -11.54 -20.63
N GLN A 375 24.21 -11.11 -19.73
CA GLN A 375 23.95 -11.01 -18.30
C GLN A 375 23.43 -9.59 -18.01
N LEU A 376 22.18 -9.49 -17.56
CA LEU A 376 21.58 -8.23 -17.11
C LEU A 376 21.75 -8.06 -15.61
N ARG A 377 22.15 -6.86 -15.18
CA ARG A 377 22.06 -6.43 -13.78
C ARG A 377 21.10 -5.25 -13.70
N ILE A 378 19.99 -5.39 -12.97
CA ILE A 378 18.94 -4.38 -12.88
C ILE A 378 18.83 -3.93 -11.42
N GLY A 379 19.06 -2.64 -11.17
CA GLY A 379 18.77 -2.02 -9.89
C GLY A 379 17.28 -1.71 -9.76
N VAL A 380 16.62 -2.29 -8.77
CA VAL A 380 15.18 -2.10 -8.48
C VAL A 380 15.02 -1.58 -7.05
N GLY A 381 14.14 -0.61 -6.84
CA GLY A 381 13.84 -0.05 -5.52
C GLY A 381 14.40 1.35 -5.29
N ASP A 382 14.00 2.00 -4.20
CA ASP A 382 14.60 3.26 -3.74
C ASP A 382 14.65 3.28 -2.19
N ALA A 383 14.75 4.47 -1.58
CA ALA A 383 14.74 4.60 -0.11
C ALA A 383 13.37 4.35 0.53
N VAL A 384 12.35 4.02 -0.27
CA VAL A 384 10.98 3.76 0.17
C VAL A 384 10.56 2.35 -0.24
N ASP A 385 9.67 1.74 0.54
CA ASP A 385 9.17 0.41 0.23
C ASP A 385 8.14 0.46 -0.91
N TRP A 386 8.20 -0.53 -1.80
CA TRP A 386 7.28 -0.65 -2.93
C TRP A 386 6.58 -1.99 -2.95
N HIS A 387 5.39 -2.01 -3.57
CA HIS A 387 4.51 -3.17 -3.59
C HIS A 387 4.28 -3.60 -5.04
N GLY A 388 4.32 -4.91 -5.27
CA GLY A 388 4.06 -5.51 -6.58
C GLY A 388 4.97 -5.10 -7.74
N PRO A 389 6.25 -4.69 -7.56
CA PRO A 389 7.10 -4.40 -8.71
C PRO A 389 7.27 -5.65 -9.59
N VAL A 390 7.18 -5.43 -10.89
CA VAL A 390 7.39 -6.48 -11.89
C VAL A 390 8.11 -5.93 -13.12
N ILE A 391 9.05 -6.72 -13.64
CA ILE A 391 9.82 -6.44 -14.86
C ILE A 391 9.78 -7.69 -15.73
N HIS A 392 9.30 -7.55 -16.96
CA HIS A 392 9.26 -8.63 -17.94
C HIS A 392 10.25 -8.36 -19.07
N HIS A 393 10.92 -9.40 -19.54
CA HIS A 393 11.52 -9.42 -20.86
C HIS A 393 10.66 -10.31 -21.75
N ARG A 394 10.02 -9.68 -22.75
CA ARG A 394 8.97 -10.32 -23.56
C ARG A 394 7.83 -10.84 -22.67
N GLN A 395 7.61 -12.15 -22.61
CA GLN A 395 6.59 -12.79 -21.78
C GLN A 395 7.14 -13.41 -20.48
N ARG A 396 8.45 -13.33 -20.22
CA ARG A 396 9.09 -13.91 -19.04
C ARG A 396 9.35 -12.81 -18.00
N ALA A 397 8.86 -12.96 -16.78
CA ALA A 397 9.24 -12.05 -15.71
C ALA A 397 10.70 -12.29 -15.31
N LEU A 398 11.50 -11.23 -15.39
CA LEU A 398 12.86 -11.20 -14.85
C LEU A 398 12.82 -10.98 -13.33
N PHE A 399 11.95 -10.06 -12.90
CA PHE A 399 11.78 -9.69 -11.51
C PHE A 399 10.29 -9.59 -11.17
N ALA A 400 9.92 -10.10 -10.00
CA ALA A 400 8.61 -9.96 -9.42
C ALA A 400 8.77 -10.05 -7.90
N ALA A 401 8.29 -9.06 -7.16
CA ALA A 401 8.27 -9.10 -5.71
C ALA A 401 6.89 -8.69 -5.18
N HIS A 402 6.47 -9.32 -4.08
CA HIS A 402 5.25 -8.89 -3.40
C HIS A 402 5.48 -7.55 -2.66
N HIS A 403 6.63 -7.45 -2.01
CA HIS A 403 7.09 -6.31 -1.23
C HIS A 403 8.58 -6.16 -1.48
N LEU A 404 9.00 -4.93 -1.76
CA LEU A 404 10.39 -4.56 -2.02
C LEU A 404 10.81 -3.57 -0.94
N GLU A 405 11.57 -4.06 0.04
CA GLU A 405 12.16 -3.26 1.11
C GLU A 405 13.51 -2.72 0.62
N GLY A 406 13.57 -1.41 0.38
CA GLY A 406 14.77 -0.76 -0.11
C GLY A 406 15.18 -1.17 -1.53
N ARG A 407 16.49 -1.16 -1.79
CA ARG A 407 17.07 -1.45 -3.10
C ARG A 407 17.51 -2.91 -3.21
N GLN A 408 17.32 -3.50 -4.37
CA GLN A 408 17.78 -4.84 -4.73
C GLN A 408 18.40 -4.81 -6.13
N VAL A 409 19.44 -5.62 -6.34
CA VAL A 409 20.04 -5.83 -7.66
C VAL A 409 19.61 -7.21 -8.15
N VAL A 410 19.04 -7.24 -9.34
CA VAL A 410 18.57 -8.47 -9.98
C VAL A 410 19.56 -8.83 -11.09
N GLU A 411 20.18 -10.00 -10.99
CA GLU A 411 21.07 -10.52 -12.02
C GLU A 411 20.38 -11.65 -12.79
N VAL A 412 20.30 -11.56 -14.11
CA VAL A 412 19.61 -12.53 -14.94
C VAL A 412 20.21 -12.65 -16.34
N THR A 413 20.39 -13.88 -16.82
CA THR A 413 20.83 -14.13 -18.20
C THR A 413 19.62 -14.14 -19.14
N ILE A 414 19.71 -13.43 -20.25
CA ILE A 414 18.67 -13.35 -21.30
C ILE A 414 19.25 -13.63 -22.68
N GLU A 415 18.40 -14.11 -23.60
CA GLU A 415 18.72 -14.27 -25.01
C GLU A 415 18.01 -13.22 -25.86
N VAL A 416 18.79 -12.49 -26.65
CA VAL A 416 18.29 -11.46 -27.56
C VAL A 416 18.29 -12.01 -28.98
N HIS A 417 17.09 -12.09 -29.57
CA HIS A 417 16.87 -12.59 -30.94
C HIS A 417 16.40 -11.49 -31.92
N SER A 418 16.00 -10.33 -31.41
CA SER A 418 15.34 -9.25 -32.15
C SER A 418 16.23 -8.03 -32.44
N GLY A 419 17.51 -8.07 -32.08
CA GLY A 419 18.41 -6.92 -32.14
C GLY A 419 18.10 -5.83 -31.10
N GLU A 420 17.26 -6.14 -30.10
CA GLU A 420 16.94 -5.23 -29.01
C GLU A 420 16.53 -6.00 -27.74
N ILE A 421 16.86 -5.40 -26.59
CA ILE A 421 16.32 -5.77 -25.28
C ILE A 421 15.07 -4.94 -25.03
N THR A 422 13.96 -5.62 -24.73
CA THR A 422 12.70 -4.99 -24.32
C THR A 422 12.39 -5.34 -22.88
N LEU A 423 12.30 -4.35 -21.99
CA LEU A 423 11.94 -4.52 -20.58
C LEU A 423 10.59 -3.85 -20.30
N ARG A 424 9.52 -4.64 -20.21
CA ARG A 424 8.19 -4.16 -19.83
C ARG A 424 8.14 -4.03 -18.31
N CYS A 425 8.07 -2.80 -17.85
CA CYS A 425 8.01 -2.41 -16.45
C CYS A 425 6.56 -2.18 -16.05
N SER A 426 6.13 -2.81 -14.95
CA SER A 426 4.72 -2.91 -14.55
C SER A 426 3.87 -3.73 -15.53
N ASP A 427 2.62 -3.99 -15.18
CA ASP A 427 1.64 -4.68 -16.01
C ASP A 427 0.28 -3.94 -15.97
N GLU A 428 -0.73 -4.52 -16.63
CA GLU A 428 -2.04 -3.87 -16.81
C GLU A 428 -2.89 -3.87 -15.54
N TYR A 429 -2.41 -4.47 -14.46
CA TYR A 429 -3.13 -4.52 -13.20
C TYR A 429 -2.72 -3.33 -12.34
N ASP A 430 -3.72 -2.58 -11.85
CA ASP A 430 -3.44 -1.52 -10.88
C ASP A 430 -2.81 -2.11 -9.61
N LYS A 431 -3.29 -3.28 -9.16
CA LYS A 431 -2.78 -3.96 -7.96
C LYS A 431 -2.91 -5.47 -8.10
N ALA A 432 -1.80 -6.19 -8.00
CA ALA A 432 -1.82 -7.64 -7.97
C ALA A 432 -0.78 -8.23 -7.02
N LEU A 433 -1.13 -9.39 -6.47
CA LEU A 433 -0.21 -10.28 -5.79
C LEU A 433 0.38 -11.23 -6.84
N ARG A 434 1.69 -11.23 -7.03
CA ARG A 434 2.35 -12.03 -8.07
C ARG A 434 3.13 -13.21 -7.50
N ALA A 435 3.29 -14.24 -8.30
CA ALA A 435 4.15 -15.37 -7.96
C ALA A 435 5.62 -14.91 -7.92
N PRO A 436 6.35 -15.13 -6.81
CA PRO A 436 7.75 -14.71 -6.69
C PRO A 436 8.70 -15.59 -7.53
N ASP A 437 8.25 -16.80 -7.91
CA ASP A 437 8.99 -17.77 -8.70
C ASP A 437 8.02 -18.64 -9.52
N ASN A 438 8.55 -19.56 -10.32
CA ASN A 438 7.77 -20.59 -10.99
C ASN A 438 7.27 -21.62 -9.96
N GLY A 439 5.96 -21.89 -9.95
CA GLY A 439 5.38 -22.72 -8.91
C GLY A 439 3.90 -22.99 -9.09
N VAL A 440 3.25 -23.27 -7.97
CA VAL A 440 1.82 -23.51 -7.92
C VAL A 440 1.19 -22.52 -6.95
N GLY A 441 0.21 -21.78 -7.46
CA GLY A 441 -0.58 -20.82 -6.70
C GLY A 441 -1.74 -21.50 -5.98
N ARG A 442 -1.94 -21.16 -4.71
CA ARG A 442 -3.06 -21.66 -3.89
C ARG A 442 -3.67 -20.54 -3.07
N PRO A 443 -4.64 -19.81 -3.63
CA PRO A 443 -5.43 -18.88 -2.84
C PRO A 443 -6.18 -19.64 -1.75
N GLN A 444 -6.32 -19.03 -0.58
CA GLN A 444 -7.05 -19.64 0.51
C GLN A 444 -8.49 -20.01 0.10
N PRO A 445 -9.04 -21.14 0.56
CA PRO A 445 -10.40 -21.56 0.19
C PRO A 445 -11.49 -20.55 0.59
N TRP A 446 -11.28 -19.85 1.71
CA TRP A 446 -12.20 -18.81 2.19
C TRP A 446 -12.13 -17.51 1.37
N LEU A 447 -11.09 -17.34 0.55
CA LEU A 447 -10.91 -16.16 -0.30
C LEU A 447 -11.83 -16.27 -1.52
N THR A 448 -12.87 -15.46 -1.55
CA THR A 448 -13.87 -15.39 -2.62
C THR A 448 -13.72 -14.11 -3.43
N LEU A 449 -14.25 -14.08 -4.66
CA LEU A 449 -14.31 -12.83 -5.43
C LEU A 449 -15.23 -11.84 -4.71
N GLY A 450 -14.85 -10.57 -4.67
CA GLY A 450 -15.51 -9.53 -3.87
C GLY A 450 -15.09 -9.49 -2.39
N HIS A 451 -14.27 -10.45 -1.93
CA HIS A 451 -13.86 -10.47 -0.53
C HIS A 451 -12.94 -9.28 -0.18
N HIS A 452 -13.25 -8.59 0.90
CA HIS A 452 -12.41 -7.54 1.47
C HIS A 452 -11.33 -8.13 2.36
N VAL A 453 -10.09 -8.05 1.90
CA VAL A 453 -8.94 -8.48 2.69
C VAL A 453 -8.60 -7.40 3.71
N ARG A 454 -8.86 -7.68 4.99
CA ARG A 454 -8.68 -6.76 6.13
C ARG A 454 -7.63 -7.23 7.15
N TRP A 455 -6.83 -8.26 6.85
CA TRP A 455 -5.82 -8.77 7.76
C TRP A 455 -4.48 -9.00 7.06
N GLN A 456 -3.46 -8.24 7.45
CA GLN A 456 -2.08 -8.36 6.97
C GLN A 456 -1.30 -9.53 7.57
N SER A 457 -1.73 -10.06 8.72
CA SER A 457 -0.98 -11.10 9.42
C SER A 457 -1.25 -12.52 8.93
N TRP A 458 -2.27 -12.72 8.08
CA TRP A 458 -2.66 -14.04 7.60
C TRP A 458 -2.33 -14.21 6.12
N PRO A 459 -1.67 -15.32 5.72
CA PRO A 459 -1.41 -15.59 4.31
C PRO A 459 -2.73 -15.84 3.57
N ILE A 460 -2.97 -15.07 2.51
CA ILE A 460 -4.18 -15.13 1.68
C ILE A 460 -4.00 -16.03 0.45
N ALA A 461 -2.76 -16.29 0.10
CA ALA A 461 -2.36 -17.31 -0.85
C ALA A 461 -1.11 -18.01 -0.33
N TYR A 462 -1.02 -19.28 -0.63
CA TYR A 462 0.20 -20.04 -0.50
C TYR A 462 0.81 -20.19 -1.88
N PHE A 463 2.12 -20.06 -1.94
CA PHE A 463 2.90 -20.37 -3.12
C PHE A 463 3.92 -21.43 -2.76
N SER A 464 4.09 -22.42 -3.63
CA SER A 464 5.15 -23.41 -3.48
C SER A 464 5.81 -23.68 -4.83
N PRO A 465 7.14 -23.69 -4.90
CA PRO A 465 7.86 -24.09 -6.10
C PRO A 465 7.48 -25.52 -6.51
N GLN A 466 7.37 -25.79 -7.80
CA GLN A 466 6.98 -27.12 -8.31
C GLN A 466 7.88 -28.24 -7.75
N ALA A 467 9.18 -27.98 -7.62
CA ALA A 467 10.17 -28.93 -7.11
C ALA A 467 9.96 -29.32 -5.63
N LYS A 468 9.21 -28.53 -4.86
CA LYS A 468 8.97 -28.75 -3.42
C LYS A 468 7.74 -29.60 -3.14
N PHE A 469 6.93 -29.90 -4.15
CA PHE A 469 5.79 -30.78 -3.98
C PHE A 469 6.24 -32.19 -3.62
N LYS A 470 5.61 -32.77 -2.61
CA LYS A 470 5.80 -34.17 -2.25
C LYS A 470 4.43 -34.86 -2.18
N VAL A 471 4.43 -36.15 -2.43
CA VAL A 471 3.29 -37.02 -2.11
C VAL A 471 3.76 -37.96 -1.03
N GLN A 472 3.17 -37.83 0.15
CA GLN A 472 3.47 -38.68 1.29
C GLN A 472 2.58 -39.91 1.22
N GLY A 473 3.17 -41.03 0.83
CA GLY A 473 2.55 -42.35 0.88
C GLY A 473 2.84 -43.06 2.19
N LEU A 474 1.92 -43.93 2.61
CA LEU A 474 2.20 -44.98 3.59
C LEU A 474 2.27 -46.30 2.86
N VAL A 475 3.46 -46.89 2.82
CA VAL A 475 3.71 -48.17 2.14
C VAL A 475 3.96 -49.24 3.20
N ARG A 476 3.33 -50.41 3.05
CA ARG A 476 3.53 -51.55 3.97
C ARG A 476 5.00 -51.92 4.04
N GLN A 477 5.47 -52.31 5.22
CA GLN A 477 6.86 -52.71 5.44
C GLN A 477 7.36 -53.76 4.42
N ASP A 478 6.50 -54.71 4.02
CA ASP A 478 6.83 -55.74 3.03
C ASP A 478 7.05 -55.16 1.62
N ASP A 479 6.18 -54.22 1.22
CA ASP A 479 6.21 -53.58 -0.09
C ASP A 479 7.31 -52.51 -0.19
N VAL A 480 7.75 -51.91 0.94
CA VAL A 480 8.82 -50.90 0.97
C VAL A 480 10.13 -51.44 0.38
N SER A 481 10.40 -52.73 0.57
CA SER A 481 11.61 -53.37 0.01
C SER A 481 11.61 -53.47 -1.52
N LEU A 482 10.46 -53.24 -2.17
CA LEU A 482 10.30 -53.16 -3.62
C LEU A 482 10.42 -51.72 -4.14
N LEU A 483 10.77 -50.79 -3.27
CA LEU A 483 10.95 -49.38 -3.59
C LEU A 483 12.43 -49.02 -3.39
N LYS A 484 12.97 -48.19 -4.29
CA LYS A 484 14.29 -47.59 -4.12
C LYS A 484 14.21 -46.08 -4.29
N VAL A 485 15.09 -45.36 -3.61
CA VAL A 485 15.22 -43.92 -3.79
C VAL A 485 15.78 -43.65 -5.18
N HIS A 486 15.25 -42.64 -5.86
CA HIS A 486 15.80 -42.14 -7.10
C HIS A 486 17.08 -41.37 -6.77
N GLU A 487 18.22 -41.93 -7.16
CA GLU A 487 19.49 -41.21 -7.18
C GLU A 487 19.40 -40.17 -8.30
N SER A 488 19.55 -38.89 -7.92
CA SER A 488 19.74 -37.81 -8.88
C SER A 488 21.01 -38.06 -9.70
N THR A 489 21.05 -37.55 -10.94
CA THR A 489 22.22 -37.64 -11.80
C THR A 489 23.50 -37.09 -11.14
N GLU A 490 23.39 -36.03 -10.33
CA GLU A 490 24.50 -35.48 -9.53
C GLU A 490 25.07 -36.48 -8.50
N THR A 491 24.24 -37.34 -7.94
CA THR A 491 24.70 -38.38 -6.99
C THR A 491 25.34 -39.57 -7.70
N LEU A 492 24.93 -39.89 -8.92
CA LEU A 492 25.51 -41.01 -9.68
C LEU A 492 26.94 -40.73 -10.14
N GLU A 493 27.30 -39.47 -10.40
CA GLU A 493 28.68 -39.07 -10.72
C GLU A 493 29.61 -39.27 -9.51
N ASN A 494 29.14 -38.96 -8.29
CA ASN A 494 29.90 -39.21 -7.06
C ASN A 494 29.88 -40.68 -6.63
N GLN A 495 28.80 -41.43 -6.92
CA GLN A 495 28.68 -42.85 -6.57
C GLN A 495 29.57 -43.74 -7.44
N ALA A 496 29.83 -43.35 -8.69
CA ALA A 496 30.76 -44.06 -9.57
C ALA A 496 32.22 -44.02 -9.05
N GLU A 497 32.64 -42.93 -8.39
CA GLU A 497 33.92 -42.86 -7.68
C GLU A 497 33.94 -43.79 -6.45
N ILE A 498 32.81 -43.89 -5.72
CA ILE A 498 32.72 -44.73 -4.51
C ILE A 498 32.62 -46.22 -4.84
N ASP A 499 31.91 -46.61 -5.91
CA ASP A 499 31.74 -48.00 -6.32
C ASP A 499 33.04 -48.62 -6.89
N GLU A 500 34.03 -47.81 -7.28
CA GLU A 500 35.39 -48.27 -7.60
C GLU A 500 36.27 -48.50 -6.34
N GLU A 501 36.05 -47.74 -5.25
CA GLU A 501 36.80 -47.91 -3.98
C GLU A 501 36.19 -48.95 -3.02
N PHE A 502 34.88 -49.15 -3.06
CA PHE A 502 34.15 -50.02 -2.14
C PHE A 502 34.62 -51.50 -2.13
N PRO A 503 34.97 -52.13 -3.28
CA PRO A 503 35.51 -53.49 -3.29
C PRO A 503 36.89 -53.61 -2.61
N ALA A 504 37.72 -52.56 -2.66
CA ALA A 504 39.03 -52.54 -2.01
C ALA A 504 38.88 -52.40 -0.48
N MET A 505 37.96 -51.55 -0.04
CA MET A 505 37.68 -51.34 1.38
C MET A 505 36.98 -52.54 2.04
N LEU A 506 36.09 -53.25 1.34
CA LEU A 506 35.50 -54.50 1.85
C LEU A 506 36.53 -55.63 1.96
N ALA A 507 37.49 -55.70 1.03
CA ALA A 507 38.58 -56.67 1.09
C ALA A 507 39.54 -56.40 2.26
N GLU A 508 39.83 -55.14 2.60
CA GLU A 508 40.61 -54.78 3.80
C GLU A 508 39.83 -55.02 5.11
N TYR A 509 38.51 -54.78 5.12
CA TYR A 509 37.69 -55.01 6.31
C TYR A 509 37.48 -56.50 6.60
N GLU A 510 37.32 -57.34 5.57
CA GLU A 510 37.25 -58.80 5.70
C GLU A 510 38.60 -59.42 6.09
N ALA A 511 39.73 -58.75 5.82
CA ALA A 511 41.06 -59.20 6.23
C ALA A 511 41.46 -58.79 7.66
N GLY A 512 40.78 -57.81 8.27
CA GLY A 512 41.24 -57.14 9.49
C GLY A 512 40.51 -57.47 10.80
N ASN A 513 39.43 -58.27 10.81
CA ASN A 513 38.59 -58.39 12.01
C ASN A 513 38.10 -59.83 12.26
N THR A 514 38.92 -60.63 12.92
CA THR A 514 38.62 -62.04 13.26
C THR A 514 38.01 -62.27 14.65
N ASP A 515 37.86 -61.26 15.50
CA ASP A 515 37.71 -61.51 16.95
C ASP A 515 36.36 -61.12 17.60
N HIS A 516 35.28 -60.95 16.84
CA HIS A 516 33.94 -60.79 17.42
C HIS A 516 32.92 -61.81 16.88
N GLU A 517 32.89 -62.98 17.53
CA GLU A 517 31.83 -63.99 17.42
C GLU A 517 30.48 -63.45 17.92
N SER A 518 29.77 -62.75 17.06
CA SER A 518 28.30 -62.71 17.08
C SER A 518 27.79 -62.90 15.66
N HIS A 519 28.11 -64.06 15.08
CA HIS A 519 27.54 -64.49 13.80
C HIS A 519 26.03 -64.73 13.98
N VAL A 520 25.25 -63.67 13.77
CA VAL A 520 23.86 -63.82 13.34
C VAL A 520 23.91 -64.53 12.00
N SER A 521 23.75 -65.84 12.02
CA SER A 521 23.52 -66.67 10.83
C SER A 521 22.31 -66.12 10.10
N LEU A 522 22.55 -65.26 9.10
CA LEU A 522 21.53 -64.74 8.23
C LEU A 522 21.06 -65.90 7.36
N ASP A 523 19.80 -66.28 7.53
CA ASP A 523 19.13 -67.30 6.72
C ASP A 523 19.42 -67.05 5.22
N PRO A 524 20.06 -68.00 4.50
CA PRO A 524 20.36 -67.87 3.08
C PRO A 524 19.13 -67.53 2.22
N GLN A 525 17.93 -67.93 2.65
CA GLN A 525 16.69 -67.56 1.97
C GLN A 525 16.36 -66.07 2.13
N LEU A 526 16.64 -65.46 3.29
CA LEU A 526 16.45 -64.02 3.50
C LEU A 526 17.39 -63.21 2.61
N MET A 527 18.66 -63.65 2.47
CA MET A 527 19.64 -62.99 1.59
C MET A 527 19.26 -63.08 0.11
N ARG A 528 18.79 -64.26 -0.35
CA ARG A 528 18.28 -64.42 -1.73
C ARG A 528 17.06 -63.54 -1.97
N THR A 529 16.12 -63.52 -1.03
CA THR A 529 14.91 -62.70 -1.11
C THR A 529 15.25 -61.20 -1.15
N ALA A 530 16.20 -60.74 -0.34
CA ALA A 530 16.67 -59.35 -0.35
C ALA A 530 17.32 -58.96 -1.69
N LYS A 531 18.18 -59.82 -2.25
CA LYS A 531 18.82 -59.59 -3.57
C LYS A 531 17.80 -59.51 -4.70
N ILE A 532 16.77 -60.35 -4.66
CA ILE A 532 15.66 -60.31 -5.62
C ILE A 532 14.85 -59.03 -5.45
N ARG A 533 14.52 -58.63 -4.21
CA ARG A 533 13.81 -57.38 -3.91
C ARG A 533 14.56 -56.16 -4.45
N GLY A 534 15.88 -56.10 -4.26
CA GLY A 534 16.73 -55.04 -4.82
C GLY A 534 16.69 -54.96 -6.36
N ARG A 535 16.67 -56.10 -7.06
CA ARG A 535 16.54 -56.15 -8.53
C ARG A 535 15.17 -55.72 -9.03
N LEU A 536 14.12 -55.98 -8.26
CA LEU A 536 12.74 -55.60 -8.58
C LEU A 536 12.41 -54.18 -8.10
N ALA A 537 13.27 -53.55 -7.31
CA ALA A 537 12.97 -52.27 -6.71
C ALA A 537 12.85 -51.17 -7.77
N THR A 538 11.77 -50.40 -7.70
CA THR A 538 11.51 -49.28 -8.59
C THR A 538 11.52 -47.96 -7.82
N SER A 539 12.01 -46.90 -8.46
CA SER A 539 11.82 -45.54 -7.97
C SER A 539 10.65 -44.84 -8.68
N LYS A 540 10.15 -45.39 -9.81
CA LYS A 540 9.09 -44.78 -10.63
C LYS A 540 7.72 -45.10 -10.07
N ILE A 541 6.96 -44.06 -9.75
CA ILE A 541 5.60 -44.14 -9.23
C ILE A 541 4.66 -43.41 -10.18
N PHE A 542 3.54 -44.05 -10.51
CA PHE A 542 2.43 -43.46 -11.24
C PHE A 542 1.34 -43.06 -10.27
N MET A 543 0.99 -41.79 -10.19
CA MET A 543 -0.05 -41.28 -9.30
C MET A 543 -1.31 -41.02 -10.09
N GLU A 544 -2.42 -41.62 -9.66
CA GLU A 544 -3.74 -41.43 -10.24
C GLU A 544 -4.60 -40.60 -9.28
N THR A 545 -5.13 -39.49 -9.77
CA THR A 545 -6.05 -38.64 -9.00
C THR A 545 -7.48 -39.17 -9.07
N ALA A 546 -8.38 -38.64 -8.24
CA ALA A 546 -9.81 -38.97 -8.30
C ALA A 546 -10.47 -38.63 -9.66
N GLU A 547 -9.88 -37.71 -10.42
CA GLU A 547 -10.31 -37.29 -11.76
C GLU A 547 -9.69 -38.17 -12.87
N ALA A 548 -9.04 -39.28 -12.51
CA ALA A 548 -8.30 -40.18 -13.40
C ALA A 548 -7.14 -39.51 -14.17
N SER A 549 -6.67 -38.34 -13.72
CA SER A 549 -5.45 -37.74 -14.24
C SER A 549 -4.23 -38.48 -13.71
N HIS A 550 -3.27 -38.72 -14.60
CA HIS A 550 -2.04 -39.45 -14.30
C HIS A 550 -0.90 -38.46 -14.12
N VAL A 551 -0.12 -38.66 -13.06
CA VAL A 551 1.07 -37.88 -12.71
C VAL A 551 2.23 -38.82 -12.42
N ASP A 552 3.30 -38.71 -13.18
CA ASP A 552 4.53 -39.45 -12.97
C ASP A 552 5.31 -38.85 -11.80
N GLY A 553 6.02 -39.68 -11.06
CA GLY A 553 6.85 -39.23 -9.96
C GLY A 553 7.92 -40.23 -9.58
N HIS A 554 8.85 -39.78 -8.75
CA HIS A 554 9.98 -40.56 -8.28
C HIS A 554 10.08 -40.55 -6.77
N ILE A 555 10.45 -41.68 -6.18
CA ILE A 555 10.64 -41.78 -4.73
C ILE A 555 11.92 -41.05 -4.36
N THR A 556 11.82 -40.03 -3.51
CA THR A 556 12.99 -39.28 -3.04
C THR A 556 13.39 -39.66 -1.63
N THR A 557 12.47 -40.20 -0.83
CA THR A 557 12.79 -40.59 0.55
C THR A 557 11.93 -41.77 0.98
N ILE A 558 12.56 -42.74 1.63
CA ILE A 558 11.90 -43.83 2.33
C ILE A 558 12.21 -43.66 3.80
N GLY A 559 11.17 -43.44 4.61
CA GLY A 559 11.30 -43.26 6.05
C GLY A 559 11.95 -44.49 6.70
N THR A 560 12.88 -44.25 7.63
CA THR A 560 13.55 -45.30 8.39
C THR A 560 12.69 -45.84 9.52
N SER A 561 11.81 -44.99 10.07
CA SER A 561 10.96 -45.32 11.21
C SER A 561 9.69 -46.05 10.79
N PRO A 562 9.40 -47.23 11.35
CA PRO A 562 8.14 -47.92 11.17
C PRO A 562 6.99 -47.12 11.80
N VAL A 563 5.88 -47.00 11.07
CA VAL A 563 4.65 -46.33 11.49
C VAL A 563 3.58 -47.38 11.70
N LYS A 564 2.99 -47.40 12.90
CA LYS A 564 1.89 -48.32 13.22
C LYS A 564 0.60 -47.78 12.60
N ILE A 565 -0.04 -48.55 11.72
CA ILE A 565 -1.30 -48.18 11.09
C ILE A 565 -2.44 -48.42 12.07
N ASN A 566 -3.25 -47.40 12.35
CA ASN A 566 -4.46 -47.58 13.16
C ASN A 566 -5.54 -48.30 12.32
N ARG A 567 -6.28 -49.23 12.92
CA ARG A 567 -7.30 -50.03 12.21
C ARG A 567 -8.35 -49.12 11.54
N ASP A 568 -8.70 -48.00 12.17
CA ASP A 568 -9.74 -47.09 11.68
C ASP A 568 -9.28 -46.15 10.54
N ALA A 569 -8.02 -46.22 10.11
CA ALA A 569 -7.48 -45.28 9.13
C ALA A 569 -8.09 -45.42 7.72
N GLY A 570 -9.01 -46.35 7.47
CA GLY A 570 -9.79 -46.46 6.23
C GLY A 570 -8.99 -46.80 4.95
N VAL A 571 -7.66 -46.88 5.04
CA VAL A 571 -6.79 -46.91 3.85
C VAL A 571 -6.35 -48.33 3.46
N TRP A 572 -6.50 -49.35 4.32
CA TRP A 572 -6.04 -50.71 3.99
C TRP A 572 -6.81 -51.81 4.73
N TYR A 573 -7.39 -52.77 4.01
CA TYR A 573 -7.84 -54.03 4.61
C TYR A 573 -7.56 -55.24 3.72
N ARG A 574 -6.46 -55.95 3.98
CA ARG A 574 -6.14 -57.29 3.44
C ARG A 574 -6.31 -58.38 4.50
N GLY A 575 -7.43 -59.06 4.42
CA GLY A 575 -7.70 -60.50 4.65
C GLY A 575 -7.08 -61.37 5.76
N GLU A 576 -5.87 -61.17 6.31
CA GLU A 576 -5.20 -62.27 7.08
C GLU A 576 -4.54 -61.87 8.42
N GLU A 577 -4.72 -60.64 8.90
CA GLU A 577 -3.92 -60.12 10.03
C GLU A 577 -4.53 -60.48 11.41
N LYS A 578 -4.39 -61.75 11.82
CA LYS A 578 -4.79 -62.25 13.15
C LYS A 578 -3.89 -61.74 14.30
N THR A 579 -2.72 -61.17 14.01
CA THR A 579 -1.77 -60.69 15.03
C THR A 579 -1.31 -59.27 14.70
N GLY A 580 -1.40 -58.33 15.64
CA GLY A 580 -1.13 -56.89 15.41
C GLY A 580 0.30 -56.50 15.01
N LYS A 581 1.12 -57.43 14.52
CA LYS A 581 2.50 -57.21 14.01
C LYS A 581 2.54 -56.74 12.55
N ASP A 582 1.48 -56.94 11.77
CA ASP A 582 1.46 -56.63 10.32
C ASP A 582 0.95 -55.21 9.98
N LEU A 583 0.59 -54.42 10.99
CA LEU A 583 0.18 -53.02 10.84
C LEU A 583 1.38 -52.07 10.84
N ILE A 584 2.49 -52.44 10.20
CA ILE A 584 3.68 -51.60 10.11
C ILE A 584 3.85 -51.11 8.67
N ALA A 585 3.82 -49.79 8.50
CA ALA A 585 4.14 -49.10 7.25
C ALA A 585 5.40 -48.24 7.43
N ARG A 586 5.91 -47.70 6.32
CA ARG A 586 6.87 -46.60 6.33
C ARG A 586 6.31 -45.46 5.49
N HIS A 587 6.67 -44.25 5.87
CA HIS A 587 6.43 -43.09 5.03
C HIS A 587 7.32 -43.15 3.80
N VAL A 588 6.75 -42.87 2.63
CA VAL A 588 7.48 -42.71 1.39
C VAL A 588 7.15 -41.34 0.83
N LEU A 589 8.16 -40.54 0.54
CA LEU A 589 8.02 -39.25 -0.12
C LEU A 589 8.30 -39.44 -1.61
N ILE A 590 7.31 -39.07 -2.42
CA ILE A 590 7.38 -39.11 -3.88
C ILE A 590 7.42 -37.67 -4.38
N THR A 591 8.37 -37.35 -5.25
CA THR A 591 8.42 -36.07 -5.95
C THR A 591 7.75 -36.24 -7.31
N PRO A 592 6.61 -35.58 -7.56
CA PRO A 592 5.96 -35.58 -8.87
C PRO A 592 6.83 -34.88 -9.92
N SER A 593 6.62 -35.24 -11.19
CA SER A 593 7.25 -34.57 -12.32
C SER A 593 6.83 -33.10 -12.37
N PRO A 594 7.77 -32.12 -12.45
CA PRO A 594 7.49 -30.69 -12.34
C PRO A 594 6.37 -30.18 -13.27
N ASP A 595 6.36 -30.66 -14.52
CA ASP A 595 5.40 -30.32 -15.56
C ASP A 595 3.96 -30.80 -15.28
N GLN A 596 3.81 -31.79 -14.40
CA GLN A 596 2.52 -32.41 -14.09
C GLN A 596 1.98 -32.04 -12.70
N VAL A 597 2.75 -31.31 -11.89
CA VAL A 597 2.39 -30.93 -10.51
C VAL A 597 1.10 -30.14 -10.43
N GLY A 598 0.79 -29.32 -11.43
CA GLY A 598 -0.46 -28.54 -11.49
C GLY A 598 -1.74 -29.40 -11.50
N ARG A 599 -1.62 -30.72 -11.70
CA ARG A 599 -2.74 -31.68 -11.62
C ARG A 599 -3.02 -32.17 -10.19
N LEU A 600 -2.17 -31.82 -9.21
CA LEU A 600 -2.25 -32.29 -7.83
C LEU A 600 -2.72 -31.17 -6.87
N ARG A 601 -3.78 -31.42 -6.11
CA ARG A 601 -4.27 -30.49 -5.06
C ARG A 601 -3.72 -30.85 -3.68
N LEU A 602 -3.49 -29.87 -2.80
CA LEU A 602 -2.95 -30.15 -1.45
C LEU A 602 -3.93 -31.00 -0.66
N GLY A 603 -3.45 -31.97 0.10
CA GLY A 603 -4.30 -32.87 0.87
C GLY A 603 -5.14 -33.81 0.00
N GLN A 604 -5.07 -33.70 -1.34
CA GLN A 604 -5.71 -34.64 -2.23
C GLN A 604 -5.11 -36.01 -2.00
N THR A 605 -5.99 -36.98 -1.79
CA THR A 605 -5.60 -38.38 -1.75
C THR A 605 -5.41 -38.84 -3.19
N VAL A 606 -4.24 -39.39 -3.48
CA VAL A 606 -3.87 -39.94 -4.78
C VAL A 606 -3.56 -41.42 -4.65
N ARG A 607 -3.86 -42.18 -5.70
CA ARG A 607 -3.49 -43.59 -5.79
C ARG A 607 -2.11 -43.70 -6.42
N CYS A 608 -1.10 -43.95 -5.62
CA CYS A 608 0.26 -44.18 -6.06
C CYS A 608 0.42 -45.64 -6.50
N THR A 609 0.89 -45.88 -7.71
CA THR A 609 1.10 -47.19 -8.30
C THR A 609 2.57 -47.37 -8.64
N ALA A 610 3.25 -48.26 -7.92
CA ALA A 610 4.61 -48.65 -8.26
C ALA A 610 4.56 -49.70 -9.37
N ARG A 611 5.17 -49.41 -10.53
CA ARG A 611 5.32 -50.39 -11.62
C ARG A 611 6.69 -51.05 -11.52
N ILE A 612 6.66 -52.38 -11.47
CA ILE A 612 7.82 -53.24 -11.38
C ILE A 612 7.87 -54.10 -12.65
N THR A 613 9.02 -54.17 -13.29
CA THR A 613 9.23 -55.03 -14.44
C THR A 613 9.79 -56.37 -13.96
N SER A 614 9.08 -57.48 -14.21
CA SER A 614 9.62 -58.81 -13.88
C SER A 614 10.80 -59.17 -14.77
N GLY A 615 11.86 -59.73 -14.20
CA GLY A 615 12.96 -60.29 -14.99
C GLY A 615 12.49 -61.46 -15.87
N PRO A 616 13.21 -61.79 -16.95
CA PRO A 616 12.81 -62.83 -17.92
C PRO A 616 12.73 -64.25 -17.33
N GLN A 617 13.36 -64.49 -16.17
CA GLN A 617 13.33 -65.78 -15.46
C GLN A 617 12.22 -65.85 -14.38
N MET A 618 11.49 -64.77 -14.15
CA MET A 618 10.48 -64.69 -13.09
C MET A 618 9.08 -64.91 -13.66
N ARG A 619 8.23 -65.62 -12.91
CA ARG A 619 6.86 -65.92 -13.32
C ARG A 619 5.85 -65.23 -12.41
N VAL A 620 4.90 -64.51 -12.99
CA VAL A 620 3.89 -63.76 -12.24
C VAL A 620 2.60 -64.59 -12.14
N LEU A 621 2.20 -64.92 -10.91
CA LEU A 621 0.93 -65.58 -10.62
C LEU A 621 -0.02 -64.63 -9.88
N PRO A 622 -1.35 -64.73 -10.06
CA PRO A 622 -2.29 -64.09 -9.14
C PRO A 622 -2.08 -64.58 -7.70
N ALA A 623 -2.00 -63.66 -6.74
CA ALA A 623 -1.68 -63.98 -5.34
C ALA A 623 -2.70 -64.92 -4.67
N HIS A 624 -3.96 -64.94 -5.14
CA HIS A 624 -4.99 -65.86 -4.64
C HIS A 624 -4.75 -67.32 -5.05
N LEU A 625 -3.83 -67.58 -5.99
CA LEU A 625 -3.40 -68.93 -6.34
C LEU A 625 -2.29 -69.46 -5.43
N VAL A 626 -1.73 -68.59 -4.59
CA VAL A 626 -0.61 -68.92 -3.70
C VAL A 626 -1.12 -68.96 -2.26
N SER A 627 -0.92 -70.09 -1.58
CA SER A 627 -1.20 -70.26 -0.16
C SER A 627 0.09 -70.20 0.63
N GLN A 628 0.08 -69.50 1.77
CA GLN A 628 1.21 -69.42 2.67
C GLN A 628 1.00 -70.36 3.86
N LYS A 629 1.96 -71.25 4.13
CA LYS A 629 1.96 -72.12 5.32
C LYS A 629 3.38 -72.19 5.89
N ASN A 630 3.54 -71.88 7.17
CA ASN A 630 4.82 -71.93 7.88
C ASN A 630 5.96 -71.17 7.16
N ARG A 631 5.72 -69.93 6.71
CA ARG A 631 6.66 -69.08 5.93
C ARG A 631 7.02 -69.58 4.51
N HIS A 632 6.54 -70.75 4.10
CA HIS A 632 6.68 -71.23 2.74
C HIS A 632 5.42 -70.95 1.92
N TYR A 633 5.59 -70.76 0.62
CA TYR A 633 4.51 -70.49 -0.32
C TYR A 633 4.25 -71.73 -1.16
N PHE A 634 2.98 -72.03 -1.37
CA PHE A 634 2.53 -73.21 -2.10
C PHE A 634 1.55 -72.81 -3.19
N VAL A 635 1.67 -73.44 -4.35
CA VAL A 635 0.70 -73.35 -5.46
C VAL A 635 0.17 -74.72 -5.78
N GLN A 636 -1.06 -74.79 -6.28
CA GLN A 636 -1.67 -76.05 -6.71
C GLN A 636 -1.52 -76.22 -8.23
N LEU A 637 -0.78 -77.25 -8.64
CA LEU A 637 -0.55 -77.54 -10.05
C LEU A 637 -1.79 -78.20 -10.68
N SER A 638 -2.17 -77.74 -11.87
CA SER A 638 -3.08 -78.42 -12.77
C SER A 638 -2.26 -79.34 -13.71
N PRO A 639 -2.68 -80.60 -13.96
CA PRO A 639 -3.93 -81.23 -13.52
C PRO A 639 -3.81 -82.01 -12.19
N THR A 640 -2.61 -82.17 -11.65
CA THR A 640 -2.33 -83.14 -10.57
C THR A 640 -2.99 -82.78 -9.23
N GLY A 641 -3.34 -81.51 -9.02
CA GLY A 641 -3.84 -81.01 -7.75
C GLY A 641 -2.78 -80.99 -6.65
N ASN A 642 -1.51 -81.31 -6.96
CA ASN A 642 -0.42 -81.34 -5.98
C ASN A 642 -0.01 -79.93 -5.59
N LYS A 643 0.28 -79.75 -4.30
CA LYS A 643 0.85 -78.51 -3.77
C LYS A 643 2.35 -78.51 -4.03
N GLN A 644 2.82 -77.61 -4.86
CA GLN A 644 4.25 -77.37 -5.08
C GLN A 644 4.70 -76.18 -4.23
N GLN A 645 5.77 -76.38 -3.47
CA GLN A 645 6.43 -75.27 -2.79
C GLN A 645 7.16 -74.40 -3.81
N ILE A 646 6.96 -73.09 -3.71
CA ILE A 646 7.58 -72.09 -4.59
C ILE A 646 8.33 -71.07 -3.76
N GLU A 647 9.37 -70.48 -4.35
CA GLU A 647 10.02 -69.28 -3.81
C GLU A 647 9.57 -68.07 -4.61
N GLY A 648 9.27 -66.99 -3.91
CA GLY A 648 8.86 -65.76 -4.55
C GLY A 648 8.41 -64.71 -3.56
N ILE A 649 8.02 -63.58 -4.11
CA ILE A 649 7.63 -62.41 -3.32
C ILE A 649 6.24 -61.97 -3.78
N ARG A 650 5.37 -61.69 -2.82
CA ARG A 650 4.08 -61.07 -3.09
C ARG A 650 4.29 -59.61 -3.48
N VAL A 651 3.70 -59.21 -4.60
CA VAL A 651 3.70 -57.83 -5.10
C VAL A 651 2.26 -57.46 -5.39
N GLY A 652 1.61 -56.76 -4.46
CA GLY A 652 0.21 -56.39 -4.63
C GLY A 652 -0.73 -57.60 -4.72
N GLN A 653 -1.50 -57.70 -5.80
CA GLN A 653 -2.38 -58.85 -6.11
C GLN A 653 -1.67 -59.95 -6.90
N SER A 654 -0.39 -59.77 -7.18
CA SER A 654 0.44 -60.76 -7.86
C SER A 654 1.45 -61.38 -6.90
N PHE A 655 1.96 -62.53 -7.26
CA PHE A 655 3.05 -63.22 -6.61
C PHE A 655 4.11 -63.51 -7.67
N VAL A 656 5.30 -62.95 -7.47
CA VAL A 656 6.43 -63.09 -8.39
C VAL A 656 7.22 -64.29 -7.95
N VAL A 657 7.03 -65.40 -8.66
CA VAL A 657 7.76 -66.64 -8.46
C VAL A 657 9.15 -66.47 -9.05
N THR A 658 10.16 -66.69 -8.22
CA THR A 658 11.57 -66.55 -8.58
C THR A 658 12.22 -67.90 -8.78
N ASP A 659 11.72 -68.94 -8.11
CA ASP A 659 12.21 -70.32 -8.23
C ASP A 659 11.11 -71.32 -7.80
N GLY A 660 11.31 -72.60 -8.14
CA GLY A 660 10.46 -73.70 -7.68
C GLY A 660 9.18 -73.92 -8.49
N LEU A 661 9.02 -73.27 -9.65
CA LEU A 661 7.89 -73.51 -10.56
C LEU A 661 8.39 -73.81 -11.98
N PRO A 662 8.09 -75.01 -12.53
CA PRO A 662 8.45 -75.35 -13.91
C PRO A 662 7.88 -74.36 -14.92
N ALA A 663 8.61 -74.12 -16.02
CA ALA A 663 8.24 -73.14 -17.04
C ALA A 663 6.86 -73.42 -17.69
N ASP A 664 6.45 -74.68 -17.73
CA ASP A 664 5.22 -75.22 -18.33
C ASP A 664 4.08 -75.49 -17.33
N ALA A 665 4.32 -75.35 -16.02
CA ALA A 665 3.34 -75.67 -14.98
C ALA A 665 2.07 -74.79 -15.10
N THR A 666 0.86 -75.35 -15.04
CA THR A 666 -0.39 -74.56 -14.97
C THR A 666 -0.88 -74.52 -13.53
N VAL A 667 -1.34 -73.37 -13.03
CA VAL A 667 -1.76 -73.20 -11.62
C VAL A 667 -3.27 -72.97 -11.54
N MET A 668 -3.96 -73.59 -10.58
CA MET A 668 -5.42 -73.49 -10.39
C MET A 668 -5.79 -72.96 -9.00
N ALA A 669 -6.97 -72.31 -8.89
CA ALA A 669 -7.46 -71.70 -7.65
C ALA A 669 -7.85 -72.75 -6.62
N MET A 670 -7.49 -72.54 -5.35
CA MET A 670 -7.90 -73.43 -4.27
C MET A 670 -9.40 -73.24 -4.00
N ILE A 671 -10.21 -74.21 -4.42
CA ILE A 671 -11.64 -74.23 -4.12
C ILE A 671 -11.82 -74.84 -2.73
N ASN A 672 -12.20 -74.02 -1.75
CA ASN A 672 -12.76 -74.51 -0.50
C ASN A 672 -14.17 -75.04 -0.80
N LYS A 673 -14.39 -76.34 -0.53
CA LYS A 673 -15.48 -77.12 -1.11
C LYS A 673 -16.85 -76.99 -0.40
N GLU A 674 -17.08 -76.00 0.46
CA GLU A 674 -18.14 -76.10 1.48
C GLU A 674 -19.40 -75.22 1.39
N ASP A 675 -19.53 -74.16 0.56
CA ASP A 675 -20.76 -73.33 0.62
C ASP A 675 -21.35 -72.95 -0.75
N LYS A 676 -22.42 -73.66 -1.18
CA LYS A 676 -23.29 -73.26 -2.31
C LYS A 676 -24.72 -73.83 -2.19
N THR A 677 -25.60 -73.21 -1.41
CA THR A 677 -27.07 -73.32 -1.58
C THR A 677 -27.77 -72.17 -0.85
N HIS A 678 -28.29 -71.16 -1.55
CA HIS A 678 -29.54 -70.43 -1.22
C HIS A 678 -29.77 -69.32 -2.28
N ALA A 679 -30.90 -69.40 -2.99
CA ALA A 679 -31.37 -68.40 -3.96
C ALA A 679 -32.71 -67.82 -3.44
N ALA A 680 -32.62 -66.87 -2.52
CA ALA A 680 -33.78 -66.13 -2.00
C ALA A 680 -33.61 -64.65 -2.37
N THR A 681 -34.71 -63.97 -2.70
CA THR A 681 -34.72 -62.54 -3.04
C THR A 681 -34.25 -61.73 -1.82
N HIS A 682 -33.02 -61.23 -1.87
CA HIS A 682 -32.40 -60.56 -0.73
C HIS A 682 -32.98 -59.15 -0.54
N HIS A 683 -33.51 -58.90 0.66
CA HIS A 683 -34.00 -57.59 1.07
C HIS A 683 -32.95 -56.92 1.96
N PHE A 684 -32.44 -55.77 1.55
CA PHE A 684 -31.42 -55.03 2.29
C PHE A 684 -32.05 -53.83 2.98
N THR A 685 -32.00 -53.78 4.31
CA THR A 685 -32.54 -52.65 5.08
C THR A 685 -31.79 -51.36 4.78
N GLY A 686 -32.56 -50.28 4.60
CA GLY A 686 -32.04 -48.95 4.33
C GLY A 686 -32.85 -47.84 5.01
N GLU A 687 -32.42 -46.60 4.81
CA GLU A 687 -33.13 -45.40 5.25
C GLU A 687 -33.28 -44.37 4.13
N VAL A 688 -34.42 -43.69 4.13
CA VAL A 688 -34.69 -42.60 3.18
C VAL A 688 -33.74 -41.44 3.47
N VAL A 689 -33.07 -40.93 2.45
CA VAL A 689 -32.20 -39.76 2.48
C VAL A 689 -32.72 -38.75 1.44
N ALA A 690 -32.59 -37.45 1.70
CA ALA A 690 -32.93 -36.46 0.69
C ALA A 690 -32.02 -36.59 -0.55
N GLY A 691 -32.60 -36.53 -1.76
CA GLY A 691 -31.83 -36.66 -3.01
C GLY A 691 -30.88 -35.49 -3.22
N LYS A 692 -31.30 -34.27 -2.87
CA LYS A 692 -30.45 -33.07 -2.90
C LYS A 692 -30.66 -32.23 -1.64
N ARG A 693 -29.56 -31.79 -1.04
CA ARG A 693 -29.56 -30.87 0.11
C ARG A 693 -28.91 -29.57 -0.29
N VAL A 694 -29.61 -28.45 -0.08
CA VAL A 694 -29.05 -27.11 -0.30
C VAL A 694 -28.88 -26.44 1.06
N ASN A 695 -27.63 -26.15 1.44
CA ASN A 695 -27.34 -25.40 2.65
C ASN A 695 -27.70 -23.92 2.42
N VAL A 696 -28.40 -23.33 3.39
CA VAL A 696 -28.70 -21.90 3.46
C VAL A 696 -27.83 -21.31 4.56
N GLY A 697 -27.07 -20.27 4.26
CA GLY A 697 -26.21 -19.57 5.22
C GLY A 697 -26.11 -18.09 4.90
N LEU A 698 -25.50 -17.33 5.82
CA LEU A 698 -25.25 -15.90 5.66
C LEU A 698 -24.03 -15.64 4.77
N SER A 699 -24.18 -14.70 3.82
CA SER A 699 -23.12 -14.30 2.89
C SER A 699 -21.98 -13.58 3.61
N ASP A 700 -22.26 -12.53 4.39
CA ASP A 700 -21.20 -11.67 4.96
C ASP A 700 -21.48 -10.94 6.29
N HIS A 701 -22.68 -11.10 6.86
CA HIS A 701 -23.11 -10.26 7.97
C HIS A 701 -23.37 -11.07 9.25
N TRP A 702 -23.24 -10.41 10.38
CA TRP A 702 -23.74 -10.92 11.65
C TRP A 702 -25.04 -10.20 12.02
N GLY A 703 -25.93 -10.92 12.72
CA GLY A 703 -27.20 -10.38 13.17
C GLY A 703 -27.91 -11.35 14.09
N ILE A 704 -29.06 -10.91 14.60
CA ILE A 704 -29.99 -11.69 15.40
C ILE A 704 -31.17 -12.05 14.50
N ILE A 705 -31.56 -13.31 14.48
CA ILE A 705 -32.72 -13.74 13.71
C ILE A 705 -33.99 -13.10 14.28
N ASP A 706 -34.67 -12.28 13.48
CA ASP A 706 -35.96 -11.69 13.83
C ASP A 706 -37.13 -12.46 13.21
N TYR A 707 -36.99 -12.92 11.96
CA TYR A 707 -37.99 -13.78 11.33
C TYR A 707 -37.40 -15.15 11.01
N LEU A 708 -38.18 -16.21 11.24
CA LEU A 708 -37.81 -17.60 10.99
C LEU A 708 -39.07 -18.31 10.46
N ALA A 709 -38.99 -18.90 9.27
CA ALA A 709 -40.02 -19.81 8.76
C ALA A 709 -40.12 -21.06 9.68
N GLU A 710 -41.25 -21.76 9.65
CA GLU A 710 -41.46 -22.91 10.54
C GLU A 710 -40.57 -24.09 10.12
N ASP A 711 -39.95 -24.77 11.09
CA ASP A 711 -39.11 -25.93 10.82
C ASP A 711 -39.94 -27.10 10.28
N GLY A 712 -39.49 -27.71 9.19
CA GLY A 712 -40.22 -28.76 8.49
C GLY A 712 -41.30 -28.26 7.53
N SER A 713 -41.47 -26.94 7.37
CA SER A 713 -42.40 -26.36 6.38
C SER A 713 -41.89 -26.54 4.94
N HIS A 714 -42.83 -26.57 3.99
CA HIS A 714 -42.52 -26.48 2.57
C HIS A 714 -42.28 -25.01 2.21
N VAL A 715 -41.15 -24.73 1.56
CA VAL A 715 -40.78 -23.40 1.09
C VAL A 715 -40.64 -23.40 -0.42
N GLU A 716 -41.16 -22.38 -1.06
CA GLU A 716 -40.97 -22.13 -2.50
C GLU A 716 -39.64 -21.44 -2.76
N LYS A 717 -39.14 -21.53 -3.99
CA LYS A 717 -37.95 -20.77 -4.40
C LYS A 717 -38.22 -19.27 -4.22
N ASP A 718 -37.22 -18.57 -3.68
CA ASP A 718 -37.22 -17.14 -3.36
C ASP A 718 -38.17 -16.71 -2.21
N GLN A 719 -38.80 -17.67 -1.53
CA GLN A 719 -39.58 -17.40 -0.31
C GLN A 719 -38.67 -16.95 0.83
N LEU A 720 -39.07 -15.91 1.57
CA LEU A 720 -38.35 -15.45 2.75
C LEU A 720 -38.37 -16.54 3.82
N ILE A 721 -37.19 -16.97 4.27
CA ILE A 721 -37.04 -18.03 5.29
C ILE A 721 -36.42 -17.51 6.58
N ILE A 722 -35.52 -16.52 6.49
CA ILE A 722 -34.88 -15.92 7.65
C ILE A 722 -34.75 -14.43 7.37
N SER A 723 -35.13 -13.58 8.32
CA SER A 723 -34.74 -12.16 8.31
C SER A 723 -33.92 -11.88 9.56
N ILE A 724 -32.78 -11.20 9.39
CA ILE A 724 -31.89 -10.84 10.49
C ILE A 724 -31.95 -9.34 10.78
N THR A 725 -31.89 -9.01 12.06
CA THR A 725 -31.74 -7.62 12.56
C THR A 725 -30.36 -7.48 13.18
N ASN A 726 -29.75 -6.30 13.08
CA ASN A 726 -28.48 -6.04 13.74
C ASN A 726 -28.69 -4.89 14.73
N PRO A 727 -28.80 -5.18 16.04
CA PRO A 727 -29.10 -4.15 17.03
C PRO A 727 -28.08 -3.01 17.04
N SER A 728 -26.83 -3.30 16.71
CA SER A 728 -25.78 -2.29 16.64
C SER A 728 -25.94 -1.36 15.43
N LEU A 729 -26.44 -1.88 14.31
CA LEU A 729 -26.77 -1.10 13.13
C LEU A 729 -28.03 -0.27 13.35
N ASP A 730 -29.06 -0.83 13.99
CA ASP A 730 -30.30 -0.10 14.25
C ASP A 730 -30.08 1.05 15.25
N ALA A 731 -29.26 0.82 16.28
CA ALA A 731 -28.81 1.89 17.18
C ALA A 731 -28.01 2.96 16.43
N LYS A 732 -27.06 2.54 15.57
CA LYS A 732 -26.28 3.45 14.73
C LYS A 732 -27.11 4.16 13.69
N ARG A 733 -28.21 3.60 13.18
CA ARG A 733 -29.09 4.26 12.21
C ARG A 733 -29.74 5.50 12.78
N ASN A 734 -30.22 5.40 14.03
CA ASN A 734 -30.79 6.54 14.72
C ASN A 734 -29.72 7.59 14.99
N GLU A 735 -28.54 7.17 15.46
CA GLU A 735 -27.39 8.05 15.65
C GLU A 735 -26.95 8.72 14.35
N LEU A 736 -26.79 7.96 13.25
CA LEU A 736 -26.43 8.45 11.92
C LEU A 736 -27.51 9.35 11.33
N ALA A 737 -28.79 9.09 11.57
CA ALA A 737 -29.88 9.97 11.15
C ALA A 737 -29.81 11.31 11.89
N GLU A 738 -29.58 11.29 13.21
CA GLU A 738 -29.31 12.50 13.98
C GLU A 738 -28.04 13.21 13.53
N GLU A 739 -26.97 12.47 13.25
CA GLU A 739 -25.71 13.02 12.72
C GLU A 739 -25.89 13.62 11.33
N LYS A 740 -26.69 13.01 10.45
CA LYS A 740 -27.03 13.57 9.13
C LYS A 740 -27.80 14.88 9.28
N ILE A 741 -28.77 14.93 10.21
CA ILE A 741 -29.52 16.15 10.52
C ILE A 741 -28.57 17.21 11.08
N LYS A 742 -27.75 16.86 12.08
CA LYS A 742 -26.76 17.76 12.70
C LYS A 742 -25.73 18.23 11.68
N ALA A 743 -25.20 17.35 10.83
CA ALA A 743 -24.23 17.69 9.80
C ALA A 743 -24.82 18.63 8.75
N ARG A 744 -26.09 18.41 8.34
CA ARG A 744 -26.80 19.31 7.44
C ARG A 744 -27.09 20.66 8.08
N GLN A 745 -27.52 20.68 9.34
CA GLN A 745 -27.72 21.92 10.10
C GLN A 745 -26.42 22.68 10.30
N ASN A 746 -25.33 22.00 10.68
CA ASN A 746 -24.00 22.58 10.83
C ASN A 746 -23.46 23.09 9.49
N TYR A 747 -23.70 22.37 8.40
CA TYR A 747 -23.35 22.82 7.05
C TYR A 747 -24.06 24.14 6.71
N LEU A 748 -25.38 24.19 6.91
CA LEU A 748 -26.20 25.37 6.65
C LEU A 748 -25.79 26.55 7.55
N LEU A 749 -25.60 26.31 8.85
CA LEU A 749 -25.16 27.31 9.80
C LEU A 749 -23.76 27.84 9.45
N ALA A 750 -22.82 26.96 9.08
CA ALA A 750 -21.47 27.35 8.68
C ALA A 750 -21.48 28.14 7.36
N MET A 751 -22.32 27.75 6.40
CA MET A 751 -22.56 28.50 5.16
C MET A 751 -23.13 29.90 5.44
N GLU A 752 -24.16 30.01 6.27
CA GLU A 752 -24.79 31.29 6.61
C GLU A 752 -23.85 32.20 7.39
N THR A 753 -23.21 31.69 8.44
CA THR A 753 -22.26 32.46 9.26
C THR A 753 -21.13 33.01 8.41
N ARG A 754 -20.66 32.25 7.41
CA ARG A 754 -19.63 32.70 6.47
C ARG A 754 -20.16 33.71 5.46
N ARG A 755 -21.36 33.50 4.92
CA ARG A 755 -22.00 34.48 4.05
C ARG A 755 -22.14 35.83 4.75
N VAL A 756 -22.52 35.83 6.03
CA VAL A 756 -22.58 37.03 6.85
C VAL A 756 -21.19 37.67 6.98
N LYS A 757 -20.14 36.90 7.33
CA LYS A 757 -18.75 37.41 7.39
C LYS A 757 -18.26 37.99 6.06
N THR A 758 -18.56 37.35 4.93
CA THR A 758 -18.19 37.85 3.60
C THR A 758 -18.92 39.15 3.27
N ILE A 759 -20.21 39.25 3.62
CA ILE A 759 -21.00 40.48 3.47
C ILE A 759 -20.45 41.59 4.37
N GLU A 760 -20.16 41.32 5.64
CA GLU A 760 -19.56 42.29 6.57
C GLU A 760 -18.20 42.79 6.08
N ALA A 761 -17.35 41.87 5.61
CA ALA A 761 -16.04 42.22 5.05
C ALA A 761 -16.18 43.10 3.81
N LYS A 762 -17.18 42.81 2.94
CA LYS A 762 -17.49 43.61 1.75
C LYS A 762 -18.01 44.99 2.11
N ILE A 763 -18.95 45.11 3.04
CA ILE A 763 -19.47 46.40 3.52
C ILE A 763 -18.34 47.25 4.10
N LYS A 764 -17.45 46.65 4.91
CA LYS A 764 -16.30 47.35 5.47
C LYS A 764 -15.30 47.79 4.39
N HIS A 765 -15.10 46.98 3.36
CA HIS A 765 -14.26 47.36 2.21
C HIS A 765 -14.89 48.51 1.40
N GLU A 766 -16.20 48.47 1.12
CA GLU A 766 -16.91 49.58 0.46
C GLU A 766 -16.83 50.88 1.26
N ARG A 767 -16.91 50.80 2.60
CA ARG A 767 -16.67 51.95 3.49
C ARG A 767 -15.26 52.51 3.34
N ASN A 768 -14.23 51.66 3.27
CA ASN A 768 -12.86 52.11 3.08
C ASN A 768 -12.63 52.74 1.69
N ILE A 769 -13.23 52.20 0.64
CA ILE A 769 -13.24 52.84 -0.70
C ILE A 769 -13.84 54.24 -0.59
N PHE A 770 -14.94 54.38 0.14
CA PHE A 770 -15.58 55.68 0.33
C PHE A 770 -14.69 56.66 1.11
N GLU A 771 -14.00 56.19 2.16
CA GLU A 771 -13.06 56.99 2.94
C GLU A 771 -11.83 57.42 2.13
N GLU A 772 -11.24 56.52 1.32
CA GLU A 772 -10.18 56.85 0.37
C GLU A 772 -10.66 57.93 -0.61
N ARG A 773 -11.84 57.74 -1.20
CA ARG A 773 -12.41 58.67 -2.17
C ARG A 773 -12.68 60.05 -1.55
N ARG A 774 -13.18 60.08 -0.31
CA ARG A 774 -13.41 61.33 0.44
C ARG A 774 -12.10 62.08 0.70
N ARG A 775 -11.05 61.38 1.15
CA ARG A 775 -9.73 61.99 1.41
C ARG A 775 -9.06 62.45 0.12
N ARG A 776 -9.21 61.69 -0.97
CA ARG A 776 -8.75 62.10 -2.30
C ARG A 776 -9.46 63.37 -2.79
N ILE A 777 -10.77 63.46 -2.62
CA ILE A 777 -11.54 64.68 -2.96
C ILE A 777 -11.08 65.86 -2.11
N HIS A 778 -10.86 65.66 -0.80
CA HIS A 778 -10.34 66.71 0.09
C HIS A 778 -8.96 67.21 -0.35
N LEU A 779 -8.03 66.30 -0.68
CA LEU A 779 -6.73 66.64 -1.25
C LEU A 779 -6.88 67.44 -2.56
N HIS A 780 -7.74 67.01 -3.47
CA HIS A 780 -8.01 67.74 -4.71
C HIS A 780 -8.64 69.12 -4.47
N GLN A 781 -9.52 69.27 -3.47
CA GLN A 781 -10.13 70.55 -3.12
C GLN A 781 -9.09 71.53 -2.58
N LEU A 782 -8.19 71.08 -1.69
CA LEU A 782 -7.07 71.91 -1.20
C LEU A 782 -6.13 72.30 -2.34
N MET A 783 -5.82 71.38 -3.27
CA MET A 783 -5.07 71.70 -4.49
C MET A 783 -5.81 72.68 -5.42
N ALA A 784 -7.14 72.73 -5.36
CA ALA A 784 -8.00 73.55 -6.21
C ALA A 784 -8.42 74.88 -5.57
N GLN A 785 -7.99 75.21 -4.34
CA GLN A 785 -8.34 76.47 -3.68
C GLN A 785 -7.51 77.67 -4.18
N ASN A 786 -6.39 77.48 -4.89
CA ASN A 786 -5.73 78.59 -5.60
C ASN A 786 -4.99 78.23 -6.92
N PRO A 787 -5.57 77.40 -7.82
CA PRO A 787 -4.89 76.89 -9.00
C PRO A 787 -4.61 77.98 -10.03
N VAL A 788 -5.44 79.03 -10.05
CA VAL A 788 -5.33 80.12 -11.02
C VAL A 788 -4.17 81.04 -10.65
N GLU A 789 -3.98 81.39 -9.37
CA GLU A 789 -2.84 82.22 -8.95
C GLU A 789 -1.52 81.45 -8.97
N LEU A 790 -1.54 80.16 -8.62
CA LEU A 790 -0.36 79.30 -8.73
C LEU A 790 0.06 79.10 -10.19
N GLU A 791 -0.87 78.80 -11.11
CA GLU A 791 -0.51 78.65 -12.53
C GLU A 791 -0.21 80.00 -13.19
N ARG A 792 -0.85 81.11 -12.79
CA ARG A 792 -0.47 82.46 -13.25
C ARG A 792 0.95 82.82 -12.83
N SER A 793 1.33 82.60 -11.57
CA SER A 793 2.69 82.86 -11.08
C SER A 793 3.72 81.94 -11.75
N ARG A 794 3.37 80.66 -11.97
CA ARG A 794 4.22 79.69 -12.69
C ARG A 794 4.46 80.08 -14.15
N LEU A 795 3.39 80.48 -14.85
CA LEU A 795 3.49 80.93 -16.25
C LEU A 795 4.25 82.25 -16.35
N ALA A 796 4.00 83.19 -15.42
CA ALA A 796 4.73 84.45 -15.34
C ALA A 796 6.24 84.21 -15.15
N PHE A 797 6.62 83.35 -14.19
CA PHE A 797 8.02 82.97 -13.97
C PHE A 797 8.66 82.33 -15.21
N LYS A 798 7.96 81.40 -15.87
CA LYS A 798 8.46 80.79 -17.12
C LYS A 798 8.66 81.81 -18.25
N GLN A 799 7.73 82.77 -18.40
CA GLN A 799 7.83 83.81 -19.43
C GLN A 799 9.01 84.74 -19.15
N THR A 800 9.15 85.23 -17.92
CA THR A 800 10.25 86.13 -17.56
C THR A 800 11.61 85.44 -17.58
N SER A 801 11.68 84.15 -17.26
CA SER A 801 12.91 83.36 -17.37
C SER A 801 13.35 83.21 -18.83
N LEU A 802 12.40 82.99 -19.75
CA LEU A 802 12.68 83.00 -21.19
C LEU A 802 13.15 84.38 -21.68
N GLU A 803 12.52 85.46 -21.21
CA GLU A 803 12.90 86.83 -21.55
C GLU A 803 14.31 87.17 -21.04
N ALA A 804 14.65 86.80 -19.80
CA ALA A 804 15.99 86.97 -19.25
C ALA A 804 17.04 86.22 -20.07
N ALA A 805 16.75 84.98 -20.48
CA ALA A 805 17.64 84.20 -21.34
C ALA A 805 17.84 84.86 -22.72
N LEU A 806 16.79 85.40 -23.34
CA LEU A 806 16.88 86.12 -24.61
C LEU A 806 17.70 87.42 -24.50
N HIS A 807 17.54 88.14 -23.39
CA HIS A 807 18.31 89.36 -23.14
C HIS A 807 19.79 89.06 -22.85
N HIS A 808 20.08 87.95 -22.18
CA HIS A 808 21.43 87.45 -21.98
C HIS A 808 22.12 87.10 -23.32
N ASP A 809 21.48 86.29 -24.16
CA ASP A 809 21.98 85.93 -25.50
C ASP A 809 22.17 87.16 -26.38
N ARG A 810 21.24 88.14 -26.32
CA ARG A 810 21.38 89.39 -27.05
C ARG A 810 22.59 90.22 -26.60
N LEU A 811 22.86 90.29 -25.29
CA LEU A 811 24.06 90.98 -24.80
C LEU A 811 25.33 90.24 -25.26
N GLU A 812 25.34 88.91 -25.17
CA GLU A 812 26.47 88.09 -25.58
C GLU A 812 26.79 88.29 -27.07
N ARG A 813 25.78 88.25 -27.94
CA ARG A 813 25.90 88.54 -29.39
C ARG A 813 26.36 89.97 -29.67
N LEU A 814 25.87 90.97 -28.95
CA LEU A 814 26.32 92.35 -29.14
C LEU A 814 27.74 92.57 -28.64
N SER A 815 28.16 91.85 -27.59
CA SER A 815 29.51 91.93 -27.01
C SER A 815 30.58 91.24 -27.87
N SER A 816 30.19 90.27 -28.70
CA SER A 816 31.10 89.58 -29.63
C SER A 816 31.34 90.32 -30.94
N ILE A 817 30.56 91.38 -31.25
CA ILE A 817 30.77 92.23 -32.43
C ILE A 817 31.76 93.38 -32.05
N PRO A 818 32.96 93.46 -32.67
CA PRO A 818 34.02 94.39 -32.25
C PRO A 818 33.71 95.89 -32.42
N SER A 819 32.68 96.23 -33.20
CA SER A 819 32.31 97.62 -33.55
C SER A 819 30.98 98.08 -32.94
N THR A 820 30.42 97.32 -31.99
CA THR A 820 29.15 97.70 -31.34
C THR A 820 29.31 99.03 -30.57
N PRO A 821 28.48 100.05 -30.84
CA PRO A 821 28.52 101.31 -30.13
C PRO A 821 28.38 101.09 -28.62
N SER A 822 29.23 101.74 -27.80
CA SER A 822 29.19 101.61 -26.34
C SER A 822 27.79 101.88 -25.74
N ARG A 823 26.99 102.72 -26.40
CA ARG A 823 25.60 103.00 -26.04
C ARG A 823 24.71 101.75 -26.13
N ASP A 824 24.87 100.94 -27.17
CA ASP A 824 24.04 99.76 -27.40
C ASP A 824 24.42 98.61 -26.46
N LEU A 825 25.71 98.46 -26.14
CA LEU A 825 26.16 97.54 -25.10
C LEU A 825 25.65 97.94 -23.70
N LYS A 826 25.68 99.24 -23.37
CA LYS A 826 25.11 99.73 -22.10
C LYS A 826 23.59 99.50 -22.03
N ALA A 827 22.87 99.75 -23.12
CA ALA A 827 21.43 99.50 -23.20
C ALA A 827 21.10 97.99 -23.10
N ALA A 828 21.86 97.13 -23.80
CA ALA A 828 21.68 95.69 -23.71
C ALA A 828 21.95 95.15 -22.31
N ARG A 829 23.00 95.65 -21.64
CA ARG A 829 23.34 95.27 -20.25
C ARG A 829 22.28 95.73 -19.25
N ALA A 830 21.77 96.95 -19.40
CA ALA A 830 20.66 97.45 -18.58
C ALA A 830 19.40 96.60 -18.77
N ASN A 831 19.07 96.23 -20.02
CA ASN A 831 17.92 95.37 -20.30
C ASN A 831 18.08 93.95 -19.75
N GLN A 832 19.29 93.36 -19.80
CA GLN A 832 19.57 92.08 -19.15
C GLN A 832 19.36 92.17 -17.63
N GLN A 833 19.90 93.19 -16.97
CA GLN A 833 19.74 93.37 -15.52
C GLN A 833 18.27 93.57 -15.12
N ILE A 834 17.50 94.30 -15.93
CA ILE A 834 16.05 94.46 -15.72
C ILE A 834 15.33 93.11 -15.87
N ALA A 835 15.68 92.31 -16.89
CA ALA A 835 15.07 91.00 -17.12
C ALA A 835 15.42 90.00 -15.99
N GLU A 836 16.68 89.95 -15.55
CA GLU A 836 17.12 89.13 -14.42
C GLU A 836 16.42 89.51 -13.11
N TYR A 837 16.28 90.82 -12.84
CA TYR A 837 15.54 91.27 -11.66
C TYR A 837 14.06 90.88 -11.74
N THR A 838 13.46 90.95 -12.93
CA THR A 838 12.06 90.58 -13.16
C THR A 838 11.83 89.07 -13.03
N GLU A 839 12.78 88.26 -13.52
CA GLU A 839 12.81 86.81 -13.31
C GLU A 839 12.92 86.47 -11.81
N LEU A 840 13.85 87.12 -11.09
CA LEU A 840 14.01 86.89 -9.66
C LEU A 840 12.75 87.28 -8.88
N LYS A 841 12.12 88.40 -9.25
CA LYS A 841 10.87 88.87 -8.62
C LYS A 841 9.73 87.88 -8.85
N THR A 842 9.48 87.47 -10.09
CA THR A 842 8.43 86.49 -10.40
C THR A 842 8.73 85.10 -9.84
N HIS A 843 10.00 84.73 -9.68
CA HIS A 843 10.40 83.53 -8.95
C HIS A 843 9.99 83.63 -7.48
N LEU A 844 10.28 84.75 -6.82
CA LEU A 844 9.87 85.01 -5.44
C LEU A 844 8.35 85.07 -5.30
N ASP A 845 7.63 85.64 -6.27
CA ASP A 845 6.17 85.66 -6.31
C ASP A 845 5.59 84.23 -6.50
N HIS A 846 6.23 83.39 -7.33
CA HIS A 846 5.86 81.99 -7.49
C HIS A 846 6.14 81.17 -6.23
N VAL A 847 7.28 81.40 -5.57
CA VAL A 847 7.61 80.79 -4.26
C VAL A 847 6.68 81.30 -3.17
N GLY A 848 6.26 82.57 -3.21
CA GLY A 848 5.25 83.16 -2.34
C GLY A 848 3.90 82.49 -2.51
N ALA A 849 3.42 82.35 -3.75
CA ALA A 849 2.18 81.63 -4.08
C ALA A 849 2.24 80.14 -3.66
N LEU A 850 3.41 79.50 -3.76
CA LEU A 850 3.64 78.14 -3.25
C LEU A 850 3.61 78.06 -1.71
N ARG A 851 3.96 79.14 -1.00
CA ARG A 851 3.95 79.23 0.46
C ARG A 851 2.61 79.69 1.03
N GLU A 852 1.81 80.41 0.25
CA GLU A 852 0.44 80.80 0.60
C GLU A 852 -0.55 79.63 0.51
N LEU A 853 -0.23 78.59 -0.26
CA LEU A 853 -0.83 77.29 -0.06
C LEU A 853 -0.47 76.81 1.34
N ASP A 854 -1.47 76.46 2.16
CA ASP A 854 -1.27 75.85 3.48
C ASP A 854 -0.60 74.48 3.30
N TRP A 855 0.71 74.52 3.10
CA TRP A 855 1.57 73.37 2.84
C TRP A 855 1.52 72.33 3.97
N PRO A 856 1.40 72.73 5.25
CA PRO A 856 1.03 71.82 6.33
C PRO A 856 -0.30 71.09 6.08
N GLU A 857 -1.38 71.79 5.74
CA GLU A 857 -2.70 71.19 5.51
C GLU A 857 -2.68 70.26 4.29
N LEU A 858 -2.04 70.67 3.19
CA LEU A 858 -1.92 69.86 1.97
C LEU A 858 -1.09 68.59 2.19
N ASN A 859 0.01 68.66 2.96
CA ASN A 859 0.80 67.47 3.30
C ASN A 859 0.06 66.54 4.27
N ASN A 860 -0.70 67.10 5.21
CA ASN A 860 -1.55 66.31 6.10
C ASN A 860 -2.63 65.58 5.29
N ALA A 861 -3.35 66.28 4.40
CA ALA A 861 -4.35 65.67 3.52
C ALA A 861 -3.74 64.60 2.59
N ARG A 862 -2.52 64.83 2.07
CA ARG A 862 -1.80 63.84 1.27
C ARG A 862 -1.42 62.61 2.08
N ARG A 863 -0.93 62.79 3.31
CA ARG A 863 -0.60 61.68 4.21
C ARG A 863 -1.85 60.88 4.55
N GLU A 864 -2.93 61.55 4.94
CA GLU A 864 -4.21 60.90 5.23
C GLU A 864 -4.75 60.11 4.02
N TRP A 865 -4.60 60.63 2.80
CA TRP A 865 -4.96 59.90 1.59
C TRP A 865 -4.08 58.67 1.37
N MET A 866 -2.75 58.78 1.51
CA MET A 866 -1.84 57.63 1.39
C MET A 866 -2.15 56.55 2.43
N ASP A 867 -2.42 56.94 3.68
CA ASP A 867 -2.84 56.01 4.75
C ASP A 867 -4.16 55.30 4.38
N ALA A 868 -5.07 55.98 3.69
CA ALA A 868 -6.33 55.40 3.22
C ALA A 868 -6.11 54.40 2.08
N VAL A 869 -5.20 54.71 1.15
CA VAL A 869 -4.82 53.84 0.04
C VAL A 869 -4.13 52.58 0.55
N GLU A 870 -3.23 52.71 1.51
CA GLU A 870 -2.57 51.57 2.17
C GLU A 870 -3.58 50.70 2.93
N ALA A 871 -4.47 51.34 3.72
CA ALA A 871 -5.55 50.64 4.40
C ALA A 871 -6.50 49.91 3.44
N LEU A 872 -6.73 50.45 2.24
CA LEU A 872 -7.52 49.81 1.19
C LEU A 872 -6.78 48.58 0.61
N SER A 873 -5.50 48.71 0.29
CA SER A 873 -4.65 47.62 -0.24
C SER A 873 -4.56 46.43 0.72
N LEU A 874 -4.30 46.68 2.01
CA LEU A 874 -4.30 45.64 3.04
C LEU A 874 -5.67 44.95 3.16
N ARG A 875 -6.76 45.70 2.96
CA ARG A 875 -8.13 45.15 3.00
C ARG A 875 -8.45 44.28 1.79
N ASP A 876 -7.94 44.64 0.61
CA ASP A 876 -8.09 43.83 -0.60
C ASP A 876 -7.43 42.46 -0.46
N GLN A 877 -6.22 42.43 0.10
CA GLN A 877 -5.55 41.18 0.44
C GLN A 877 -6.36 40.36 1.46
N ALA A 878 -6.90 41.02 2.50
CA ALA A 878 -7.77 40.35 3.47
C ALA A 878 -9.05 39.77 2.84
N LEU A 879 -9.68 40.47 1.89
CA LEU A 879 -10.84 39.95 1.15
C LEU A 879 -10.48 38.75 0.27
N GLN A 880 -9.29 38.73 -0.35
CA GLN A 880 -8.82 37.58 -1.11
C GLN A 880 -8.61 36.36 -0.20
N ILE A 881 -8.03 36.56 0.99
CA ILE A 881 -7.88 35.51 2.00
C ILE A 881 -9.24 34.97 2.41
N ILE A 882 -10.20 35.84 2.77
CA ILE A 882 -11.57 35.43 3.15
C ILE A 882 -12.25 34.62 2.04
N ARG A 883 -12.09 35.01 0.76
CA ARG A 883 -12.63 34.26 -0.38
C ARG A 883 -12.02 32.87 -0.52
N LYS A 884 -10.70 32.73 -0.34
CA LYS A 884 -10.01 31.43 -0.37
C LYS A 884 -10.44 30.55 0.81
N GLU A 885 -10.53 31.11 2.01
CA GLU A 885 -11.06 30.42 3.19
C GLU A 885 -12.49 29.92 2.95
N GLU A 886 -13.35 30.75 2.35
CA GLU A 886 -14.72 30.39 2.00
C GLU A 886 -14.76 29.20 1.01
N GLN A 887 -13.94 29.22 -0.04
CA GLN A 887 -13.86 28.12 -1.01
C GLN A 887 -13.39 26.81 -0.36
N VAL A 888 -12.28 26.84 0.38
CA VAL A 888 -11.72 25.66 1.07
C VAL A 888 -12.75 25.08 2.03
N ALA A 889 -13.43 25.95 2.77
CA ALA A 889 -14.31 25.51 3.82
C ALA A 889 -15.70 25.10 3.31
N ARG A 890 -16.15 25.59 2.14
CA ARG A 890 -17.30 25.06 1.39
C ARG A 890 -17.02 23.66 0.87
N LEU A 891 -15.85 23.43 0.27
CA LEU A 891 -15.42 22.10 -0.18
C LEU A 891 -15.33 21.11 0.98
N ALA A 892 -14.76 21.53 2.12
CA ALA A 892 -14.67 20.68 3.31
C ALA A 892 -16.06 20.30 3.84
N ALA A 893 -16.99 21.25 3.88
CA ALA A 893 -18.34 21.01 4.35
C ALA A 893 -19.13 20.11 3.38
N ASP A 894 -18.94 20.25 2.06
CA ASP A 894 -19.59 19.40 1.04
C ASP A 894 -19.08 17.96 1.10
N VAL A 895 -17.76 17.75 1.22
CA VAL A 895 -17.17 16.41 1.40
C VAL A 895 -17.69 15.75 2.67
N ASN A 896 -17.76 16.49 3.78
CA ASN A 896 -18.25 15.93 5.04
C ASN A 896 -19.74 15.58 4.96
N LEU A 897 -20.54 16.41 4.27
CA LEU A 897 -21.96 16.17 4.04
C LEU A 897 -22.19 14.94 3.15
N ARG A 898 -21.44 14.76 2.05
CA ARG A 898 -21.55 13.56 1.21
C ARG A 898 -21.22 12.29 1.98
N ARG A 899 -20.12 12.32 2.75
CA ARG A 899 -19.70 11.20 3.58
C ARG A 899 -20.71 10.80 4.65
N THR A 900 -21.44 11.77 5.21
CA THR A 900 -22.54 11.48 6.15
C THR A 900 -23.81 11.05 5.43
N LEU A 901 -24.15 11.64 4.27
CA LEU A 901 -25.39 11.35 3.55
C LEU A 901 -25.42 9.95 2.92
N GLU A 902 -24.32 9.49 2.33
CA GLU A 902 -24.24 8.23 1.59
C GLU A 902 -24.47 6.98 2.47
N GLY A 903 -24.53 7.16 3.81
CA GLY A 903 -24.60 6.05 4.75
C GLY A 903 -23.29 5.28 4.75
N THR A 904 -23.11 4.35 5.67
CA THR A 904 -21.96 3.44 5.53
C THR A 904 -22.31 2.42 4.45
N ASP A 905 -21.40 2.11 3.52
CA ASP A 905 -21.60 1.04 2.51
C ASP A 905 -22.11 -0.25 3.15
N TRP A 906 -21.66 -0.48 4.39
CA TRP A 906 -22.09 -1.55 5.27
C TRP A 906 -23.61 -1.61 5.55
N GLU A 907 -24.31 -0.47 5.68
CA GLU A 907 -25.77 -0.43 5.85
C GLU A 907 -26.50 -0.93 4.60
N ARG A 908 -26.01 -0.54 3.41
CA ARG A 908 -26.60 -0.93 2.12
C ARG A 908 -26.39 -2.42 1.87
N GLU A 909 -25.18 -2.91 2.14
CA GLU A 909 -24.86 -4.33 2.06
C GLU A 909 -25.68 -5.17 3.05
N PHE A 910 -25.84 -4.68 4.29
CA PHE A 910 -26.66 -5.36 5.29
C PHE A 910 -28.13 -5.42 4.88
N ASP A 911 -28.72 -4.31 4.41
CA ASP A 911 -30.11 -4.30 3.95
C ASP A 911 -30.36 -5.24 2.77
N ALA A 912 -29.39 -5.41 1.89
CA ALA A 912 -29.48 -6.36 0.78
C ALA A 912 -29.35 -7.83 1.25
N ALA A 913 -28.58 -8.08 2.31
CA ALA A 913 -28.26 -9.42 2.80
C ALA A 913 -29.11 -9.91 3.99
N LYS A 914 -29.87 -9.02 4.65
CA LYS A 914 -30.62 -9.36 5.87
C LYS A 914 -31.77 -10.32 5.63
N ASP A 915 -32.35 -10.30 4.43
CA ASP A 915 -33.48 -11.13 4.04
C ASP A 915 -32.98 -12.36 3.27
N ILE A 916 -32.79 -13.46 3.98
CA ILE A 916 -32.37 -14.72 3.39
C ILE A 916 -33.60 -15.42 2.81
N ARG A 917 -33.55 -15.68 1.50
CA ARG A 917 -34.59 -16.35 0.73
C ARG A 917 -34.16 -17.77 0.36
N ALA A 918 -35.13 -18.66 0.18
CA ALA A 918 -34.91 -20.04 -0.19
C ALA A 918 -34.34 -20.17 -1.62
N PRO A 919 -33.14 -20.74 -1.83
CA PRO A 919 -32.55 -20.87 -3.17
C PRO A 919 -33.26 -21.90 -4.06
N VAL A 920 -33.98 -22.86 -3.45
CA VAL A 920 -34.73 -23.93 -4.12
C VAL A 920 -36.03 -24.19 -3.35
N ALA A 921 -37.04 -24.72 -4.04
CA ALA A 921 -38.23 -25.22 -3.38
C ALA A 921 -37.93 -26.54 -2.65
N GLY A 922 -38.54 -26.77 -1.50
CA GLY A 922 -38.34 -27.98 -0.72
C GLY A 922 -38.74 -27.86 0.73
N ARG A 923 -38.35 -28.84 1.54
CA ARG A 923 -38.67 -28.87 2.97
C ARG A 923 -37.52 -28.30 3.78
N LEU A 924 -37.79 -27.27 4.59
CA LEU A 924 -36.79 -26.52 5.34
C LEU A 924 -36.47 -27.19 6.68
N PHE A 925 -35.20 -27.40 6.98
CA PHE A 925 -34.74 -27.92 8.27
C PHE A 925 -33.62 -27.06 8.85
N TYR A 926 -33.82 -26.53 10.05
CA TYR A 926 -32.79 -25.75 10.73
C TYR A 926 -31.74 -26.65 11.39
N LEU A 927 -30.48 -26.27 11.23
CA LEU A 927 -29.36 -26.98 11.84
C LEU A 927 -29.20 -26.59 13.31
N SER A 928 -28.60 -27.48 14.10
CA SER A 928 -28.15 -27.14 15.44
C SER A 928 -26.81 -26.42 15.37
N SER A 929 -26.76 -25.20 15.91
CA SER A 929 -25.54 -24.40 16.01
C SER A 929 -25.18 -24.16 17.48
N TRP A 930 -23.94 -23.77 17.71
CA TRP A 930 -23.50 -23.28 19.01
C TRP A 930 -24.20 -21.96 19.33
N ASN A 931 -24.91 -21.92 20.45
CA ASN A 931 -25.55 -20.71 20.96
C ASN A 931 -24.73 -20.17 22.13
N ASP A 932 -24.11 -19.01 21.95
CA ASP A 932 -23.21 -18.41 22.95
C ASP A 932 -23.92 -18.07 24.26
N HIS A 933 -25.21 -17.70 24.22
CA HIS A 933 -25.98 -17.41 25.43
C HIS A 933 -26.28 -18.68 26.23
N ALA A 934 -26.57 -19.79 25.54
CA ALA A 934 -26.90 -21.07 26.17
C ALA A 934 -25.68 -21.97 26.43
N ARG A 935 -24.49 -21.59 25.93
CA ARG A 935 -23.24 -22.38 25.95
C ARG A 935 -23.45 -23.85 25.55
N SER A 936 -24.34 -24.08 24.61
CA SER A 936 -24.74 -25.41 24.16
C SER A 936 -25.17 -25.37 22.70
N ARG A 937 -25.15 -26.55 22.06
CA ARG A 937 -25.70 -26.70 20.72
C ARG A 937 -27.22 -26.71 20.80
N THR A 938 -27.84 -25.65 20.30
CA THR A 938 -29.30 -25.53 20.23
C THR A 938 -29.73 -25.43 18.79
N LYS A 939 -30.96 -25.87 18.50
CA LYS A 939 -31.55 -25.70 17.17
C LYS A 939 -31.71 -24.21 16.91
N ILE A 940 -31.42 -23.77 15.68
CA ILE A 940 -31.57 -22.36 15.32
C ILE A 940 -33.03 -21.93 15.51
N SER A 941 -33.23 -20.87 16.29
CA SER A 941 -34.53 -20.31 16.65
C SER A 941 -34.47 -18.78 16.60
N LYS A 942 -35.64 -18.13 16.62
CA LYS A 942 -35.74 -16.66 16.70
C LYS A 942 -34.97 -16.13 17.91
N GLY A 943 -34.19 -15.08 17.73
CA GLY A 943 -33.37 -14.45 18.77
C GLY A 943 -31.92 -14.96 18.89
N ILE A 944 -31.51 -15.96 18.10
CA ILE A 944 -30.12 -16.43 18.11
C ILE A 944 -29.24 -15.52 17.25
N SER A 945 -28.05 -15.20 17.77
CA SER A 945 -26.99 -14.50 17.04
C SER A 945 -26.33 -15.43 16.02
N VAL A 946 -26.25 -14.96 14.79
CA VAL A 946 -25.71 -15.68 13.63
C VAL A 946 -24.62 -14.85 12.98
N TRP A 947 -23.61 -15.49 12.40
CA TRP A 947 -22.45 -14.84 11.78
C TRP A 947 -22.11 -15.46 10.42
N ARG A 948 -21.21 -14.79 9.70
CA ARG A 948 -20.76 -15.19 8.36
C ARG A 948 -20.30 -16.65 8.32
N GLY A 949 -20.75 -17.38 7.30
CA GLY A 949 -20.32 -18.76 7.03
C GLY A 949 -20.96 -19.82 7.92
N LEU A 950 -21.81 -19.43 8.88
CA LEU A 950 -22.58 -20.38 9.66
C LEU A 950 -23.74 -20.94 8.80
N PRO A 951 -23.82 -22.26 8.56
CA PRO A 951 -24.96 -22.85 7.87
C PRO A 951 -26.17 -22.83 8.82
N LEU A 952 -27.24 -22.16 8.39
CA LEU A 952 -28.42 -21.92 9.20
C LEU A 952 -29.49 -23.00 9.02
N ALA A 953 -29.73 -23.37 7.76
CA ALA A 953 -30.74 -24.35 7.41
C ALA A 953 -30.30 -25.21 6.23
N GLN A 954 -31.00 -26.32 6.04
CA GLN A 954 -30.94 -27.17 4.87
C GLN A 954 -32.32 -27.22 4.25
N ILE A 955 -32.40 -26.92 2.95
CA ILE A 955 -33.61 -27.19 2.17
C ILE A 955 -33.41 -28.51 1.48
N LEU A 956 -34.32 -29.45 1.77
CA LEU A 956 -34.34 -30.78 1.17
C LEU A 956 -35.28 -30.74 -0.03
N ASP A 957 -34.73 -31.02 -1.20
CA ASP A 957 -35.54 -31.18 -2.40
C ASP A 957 -36.35 -32.48 -2.28
N MET A 958 -37.68 -32.35 -2.23
CA MET A 958 -38.61 -33.47 -2.05
C MET A 958 -39.05 -34.08 -3.40
N SER A 959 -38.67 -33.47 -4.53
CA SER A 959 -38.99 -33.99 -5.86
C SER A 959 -38.27 -35.30 -6.18
N GLU A 960 -37.09 -35.51 -5.58
CA GLU A 960 -36.30 -36.74 -5.67
C GLU A 960 -35.80 -37.17 -4.29
N LEU A 961 -36.15 -38.39 -3.87
CA LEU A 961 -35.65 -39.00 -2.63
C LEU A 961 -34.67 -40.13 -2.96
N GLY A 962 -33.78 -40.44 -2.02
CA GLY A 962 -32.87 -41.58 -2.06
C GLY A 962 -33.19 -42.59 -0.97
N MET A 963 -32.93 -43.87 -1.17
CA MET A 963 -32.88 -44.88 -0.12
C MET A 963 -31.43 -45.35 0.01
N LYS A 964 -30.80 -45.11 1.16
CA LYS A 964 -29.43 -45.54 1.44
C LYS A 964 -29.44 -46.87 2.19
N ALA A 965 -28.79 -47.90 1.65
CA ALA A 965 -28.66 -49.21 2.29
C ALA A 965 -27.21 -49.70 2.28
N GLU A 966 -26.88 -50.62 3.18
CA GLU A 966 -25.59 -51.31 3.24
C GLU A 966 -25.79 -52.74 2.71
N ILE A 967 -24.99 -53.12 1.70
CA ILE A 967 -25.11 -54.40 0.99
C ILE A 967 -23.83 -55.22 1.16
N PRO A 968 -23.92 -56.54 1.41
CA PRO A 968 -22.75 -57.42 1.46
C PRO A 968 -21.92 -57.42 0.17
N GLN A 969 -20.60 -57.51 0.31
CA GLN A 969 -19.63 -57.43 -0.79
C GLN A 969 -19.87 -58.46 -1.90
N GLU A 970 -20.44 -59.62 -1.59
CA GLU A 970 -20.74 -60.69 -2.56
C GLU A 970 -21.71 -60.26 -3.67
N TYR A 971 -22.55 -59.26 -3.42
CA TYR A 971 -23.48 -58.70 -4.42
C TYR A 971 -22.86 -57.58 -5.26
N TYR A 972 -21.65 -57.12 -4.94
CA TYR A 972 -21.04 -55.95 -5.61
C TYR A 972 -20.88 -56.14 -7.12
N SER A 973 -20.52 -57.35 -7.58
CA SER A 973 -20.37 -57.65 -9.02
C SER A 973 -21.69 -57.74 -9.78
N GLN A 974 -22.82 -57.85 -9.07
CA GLN A 974 -24.15 -58.00 -9.66
C GLN A 974 -24.88 -56.66 -9.80
N LEU A 975 -24.37 -55.61 -9.14
CA LEU A 975 -25.00 -54.29 -9.07
C LEU A 975 -24.25 -53.30 -9.96
N SER A 976 -25.00 -52.51 -10.73
CA SER A 976 -24.47 -51.48 -11.62
C SER A 976 -25.20 -50.15 -11.43
N LEU A 977 -24.49 -49.04 -11.62
CA LEU A 977 -25.10 -47.70 -11.61
C LEU A 977 -26.20 -47.63 -12.67
N GLY A 978 -27.37 -47.15 -12.28
CA GLY A 978 -28.57 -47.08 -13.11
C GLY A 978 -29.44 -48.34 -13.10
N ALA A 979 -29.00 -49.45 -12.48
CA ALA A 979 -29.81 -50.66 -12.38
C ALA A 979 -31.14 -50.37 -11.62
N PRO A 980 -32.26 -50.96 -12.06
CA PRO A 980 -33.53 -50.82 -11.36
C PRO A 980 -33.47 -51.52 -10.00
N ALA A 981 -34.03 -50.88 -8.98
CA ALA A 981 -34.16 -51.46 -7.66
C ALA A 981 -35.56 -51.15 -7.12
N VAL A 982 -36.13 -52.08 -6.35
CA VAL A 982 -37.43 -51.90 -5.71
C VAL A 982 -37.19 -51.39 -4.30
N VAL A 983 -37.72 -50.21 -3.99
CA VAL A 983 -37.68 -49.63 -2.66
C VAL A 983 -39.02 -49.90 -1.98
N GLY A 984 -38.99 -50.58 -0.84
CA GLY A 984 -40.16 -50.79 0.00
C GLY A 984 -40.05 -50.08 1.34
N PHE A 985 -41.17 -49.71 1.93
CA PHE A 985 -41.21 -48.98 3.20
C PHE A 985 -41.84 -49.82 4.29
N ARG A 986 -41.20 -49.90 5.47
CA ARG A 986 -41.74 -50.69 6.58
C ARG A 986 -43.02 -50.08 7.16
N GLN A 987 -43.13 -48.76 7.10
CA GLN A 987 -44.28 -47.99 7.64
C GLN A 987 -45.51 -48.08 6.71
N TYR A 988 -45.30 -48.38 5.43
CA TYR A 988 -46.35 -48.49 4.40
C TYR A 988 -46.27 -49.87 3.73
N PRO A 989 -46.63 -50.95 4.45
CA PRO A 989 -46.57 -52.29 3.89
C PRO A 989 -47.42 -52.41 2.62
N GLY A 990 -46.85 -52.98 1.56
CA GLY A 990 -47.49 -53.10 0.24
C GLY A 990 -47.19 -51.94 -0.71
N VAL A 991 -46.66 -50.82 -0.23
CA VAL A 991 -46.19 -49.73 -1.09
C VAL A 991 -44.73 -49.98 -1.47
N THR A 992 -44.51 -50.26 -2.76
CA THR A 992 -43.18 -50.35 -3.35
C THR A 992 -43.03 -49.33 -4.47
N VAL A 993 -41.84 -48.76 -4.57
CA VAL A 993 -41.51 -47.75 -5.57
C VAL A 993 -40.28 -48.22 -6.33
N THR A 994 -40.35 -48.17 -7.66
CA THR A 994 -39.19 -48.45 -8.51
C THR A 994 -38.25 -47.26 -8.51
N GLY A 995 -37.01 -47.48 -8.09
CA GLY A 995 -35.92 -46.53 -8.16
C GLY A 995 -34.76 -47.03 -9.04
N ARG A 996 -33.70 -46.23 -9.13
CA ARG A 996 -32.45 -46.60 -9.79
C ARG A 996 -31.27 -46.41 -8.85
N ILE A 997 -30.29 -47.30 -8.93
CA ILE A 997 -29.03 -47.14 -8.19
C ILE A 997 -28.33 -45.90 -8.72
N ASP A 998 -28.28 -44.86 -7.90
CA ASP A 998 -27.67 -43.58 -8.25
C ASP A 998 -26.22 -43.50 -7.75
N GLU A 999 -25.97 -44.07 -6.57
CA GLU A 999 -24.64 -44.12 -5.97
C GLU A 999 -24.30 -45.55 -5.55
N LEU A 1000 -23.12 -46.01 -5.97
CA LEU A 1000 -22.56 -47.29 -5.57
C LEU A 1000 -21.25 -47.01 -4.81
N GLY A 1001 -21.27 -47.25 -3.50
CA GLY A 1001 -20.12 -47.03 -2.63
C GLY A 1001 -18.96 -47.93 -3.02
N ARG A 1002 -17.80 -47.32 -3.27
CA ARG A 1002 -16.57 -48.03 -3.68
C ARG A 1002 -15.75 -48.56 -2.50
N SER A 1003 -16.11 -48.17 -1.29
CA SER A 1003 -15.46 -48.60 -0.06
C SER A 1003 -16.22 -49.76 0.58
N PHE A 1004 -15.49 -50.82 0.89
CA PHE A 1004 -15.99 -51.95 1.67
C PHE A 1004 -15.59 -51.75 3.13
N PHE A 1005 -16.56 -51.78 4.02
CA PHE A 1005 -16.34 -51.61 5.45
C PHE A 1005 -17.08 -52.69 6.23
N ILE A 1006 -16.70 -52.89 7.49
CA ILE A 1006 -17.47 -53.74 8.39
C ILE A 1006 -18.66 -52.89 8.86
N PRO A 1007 -19.91 -53.37 8.71
CA PRO A 1007 -21.08 -52.59 9.12
C PRO A 1007 -20.91 -52.16 10.57
N LYS A 1008 -21.20 -50.88 10.87
CA LYS A 1008 -21.19 -50.40 12.25
C LYS A 1008 -22.29 -51.16 12.97
N GLU A 1009 -21.94 -52.06 13.89
CA GLU A 1009 -22.88 -52.74 14.77
C GLU A 1009 -23.85 -51.72 15.36
N LYS A 1010 -25.07 -51.73 14.83
CA LYS A 1010 -26.20 -50.97 15.35
C LYS A 1010 -27.40 -51.90 15.33
N SER A 1011 -27.43 -52.81 16.29
CA SER A 1011 -28.70 -53.41 16.72
C SER A 1011 -28.77 -53.40 18.25
N HIS A 1012 -29.46 -52.37 18.76
CA HIS A 1012 -30.09 -52.38 20.07
C HIS A 1012 -31.52 -52.95 19.96
N THR A 1013 -31.73 -53.99 19.13
CA THR A 1013 -33.06 -54.60 18.96
C THR A 1013 -33.02 -56.08 19.32
N ASP A 1014 -33.96 -56.46 20.18
CA ASP A 1014 -34.09 -57.70 20.97
C ASP A 1014 -34.33 -59.01 20.20
N HIS A 1015 -33.70 -59.22 19.04
CA HIS A 1015 -33.71 -60.53 18.37
C HIS A 1015 -32.28 -61.08 18.28
N GLU A 1016 -32.17 -62.37 18.58
CA GLU A 1016 -30.94 -63.13 18.86
C GLU A 1016 -29.73 -62.67 18.05
N PRO A 1017 -28.53 -62.60 18.68
CA PRO A 1017 -27.29 -62.33 17.97
C PRO A 1017 -27.00 -63.53 17.06
N GLN A 1018 -27.58 -63.51 15.85
CA GLN A 1018 -26.98 -64.22 14.73
C GLN A 1018 -25.56 -63.68 14.64
N MET A 1019 -24.57 -64.55 14.86
CA MET A 1019 -23.20 -64.28 14.50
C MET A 1019 -23.18 -64.06 12.99
N LEU A 1020 -23.46 -62.82 12.58
CA LEU A 1020 -23.24 -62.37 11.23
C LEU A 1020 -21.74 -62.58 11.01
N ASN A 1021 -21.43 -63.57 10.17
CA ASN A 1021 -20.16 -63.67 9.49
C ASN A 1021 -19.71 -62.25 9.14
N LEU A 1022 -18.47 -61.89 9.45
CA LEU A 1022 -17.83 -60.58 9.24
C LEU A 1022 -17.78 -60.20 7.74
N GLN A 1023 -18.93 -60.22 7.07
CA GLN A 1023 -19.12 -59.91 5.68
C GLN A 1023 -19.02 -58.40 5.55
N ARG A 1024 -18.06 -57.98 4.73
CA ARG A 1024 -17.86 -56.58 4.39
C ARG A 1024 -19.10 -56.09 3.66
N VAL A 1025 -19.57 -54.91 4.00
CA VAL A 1025 -20.66 -54.24 3.30
C VAL A 1025 -20.13 -53.03 2.52
N PHE A 1026 -20.87 -52.58 1.53
CA PHE A 1026 -20.69 -51.28 0.89
C PHE A 1026 -22.03 -50.54 0.86
N SER A 1027 -21.99 -49.21 0.91
CA SER A 1027 -23.22 -48.42 0.88
C SER A 1027 -23.70 -48.20 -0.54
N ILE A 1028 -25.00 -48.23 -0.78
CA ILE A 1028 -25.61 -47.78 -2.02
C ILE A 1028 -26.70 -46.75 -1.74
N THR A 1029 -27.00 -45.92 -2.73
CA THR A 1029 -28.13 -44.99 -2.71
C THR A 1029 -29.00 -45.23 -3.94
N VAL A 1030 -30.26 -45.60 -3.74
CA VAL A 1030 -31.26 -45.75 -4.82
C VAL A 1030 -32.12 -44.51 -4.87
N ARG A 1031 -32.06 -43.73 -5.96
CA ARG A 1031 -32.98 -42.60 -6.17
C ARG A 1031 -34.33 -43.08 -6.65
N PHE A 1032 -35.39 -42.47 -6.13
CA PHE A 1032 -36.77 -42.73 -6.52
C PHE A 1032 -37.61 -41.45 -6.40
N THR A 1033 -38.68 -41.37 -7.19
CA THR A 1033 -39.68 -40.31 -7.07
C THR A 1033 -40.78 -40.80 -6.12
N PRO A 1034 -41.06 -40.11 -5.01
CA PRO A 1034 -42.12 -40.52 -4.12
C PRO A 1034 -43.49 -40.46 -4.84
N PRO A 1035 -44.40 -41.40 -4.59
CA PRO A 1035 -45.80 -41.28 -5.01
C PRO A 1035 -46.39 -39.96 -4.52
N LYS A 1036 -47.16 -39.27 -5.38
CA LYS A 1036 -47.74 -37.95 -5.05
C LYS A 1036 -48.54 -37.94 -3.74
N GLU A 1037 -49.20 -39.06 -3.44
CA GLU A 1037 -50.02 -39.25 -2.24
C GLU A 1037 -49.20 -39.31 -0.94
N LEU A 1038 -47.92 -39.71 -1.03
CA LEU A 1038 -47.03 -39.92 0.12
C LEU A 1038 -45.86 -38.95 0.15
N ALA A 1039 -45.75 -38.03 -0.81
CA ALA A 1039 -44.62 -37.12 -0.95
C ALA A 1039 -44.38 -36.29 0.33
N ASP A 1040 -45.46 -35.88 1.02
CA ASP A 1040 -45.39 -35.09 2.26
C ASP A 1040 -45.12 -35.95 3.51
N GLU A 1041 -45.36 -37.26 3.44
CA GLU A 1041 -45.19 -38.21 4.55
C GLU A 1041 -43.77 -38.79 4.61
N PHE A 1042 -42.99 -38.74 3.53
CA PHE A 1042 -41.61 -39.21 3.54
C PHE A 1042 -40.68 -38.22 4.22
N ILE A 1043 -40.29 -38.53 5.46
CA ILE A 1043 -39.26 -37.79 6.19
C ILE A 1043 -37.92 -38.54 6.05
N PRO A 1044 -36.80 -37.85 5.75
CA PRO A 1044 -35.48 -38.47 5.79
C PRO A 1044 -35.23 -39.19 7.13
N GLY A 1045 -34.75 -40.42 7.07
CA GLY A 1045 -34.62 -41.34 8.21
C GLY A 1045 -35.71 -42.41 8.27
N THR A 1046 -36.78 -42.30 7.47
CA THR A 1046 -37.80 -43.35 7.32
C THR A 1046 -37.15 -44.66 6.91
N LYS A 1047 -37.43 -45.74 7.66
CA LYS A 1047 -36.81 -47.04 7.44
C LYS A 1047 -37.54 -47.84 6.35
N GLY A 1048 -36.77 -48.43 5.47
CA GLY A 1048 -37.28 -49.26 4.37
C GLY A 1048 -36.31 -50.39 4.02
N PHE A 1049 -36.50 -50.95 2.84
CA PHE A 1049 -35.61 -51.94 2.27
C PHE A 1049 -35.42 -51.70 0.78
N ILE A 1050 -34.32 -52.20 0.25
CA ILE A 1050 -34.00 -52.26 -1.17
C ILE A 1050 -33.97 -53.73 -1.55
N ALA A 1051 -34.71 -54.09 -2.60
CA ALA A 1051 -34.67 -55.41 -3.20
C ALA A 1051 -34.19 -55.29 -4.66
N PHE A 1052 -33.32 -56.21 -5.06
CA PHE A 1052 -32.88 -56.34 -6.44
C PHE A 1052 -33.61 -57.49 -7.13
N PRO A 1053 -34.07 -57.30 -8.37
CA PRO A 1053 -34.73 -58.34 -9.15
C PRO A 1053 -33.78 -59.47 -9.56
#